data_AF-A0A7J5L1Z6-F1
#
_entry.id   AF-A0A7J5L1Z6-F1
#
_cell.length_a   1.000
_cell.length_b   1.000
_cell.length_c   1.000
_cell.angle_alpha   90.00
_cell.angle_beta   90.00
_cell.angle_gamma   90.00
#
_symmetry.space_group_name_H-M   'P 1'
#
loop_
_entity.id
_entity.type
_entity.pdbx_description
1 polymer ?
#
loop_
_entity_poly.entity_id
_entity_poly.type
_entity_poly.pdbx_seq_one_letter_code
_entity_poly.pdbx_strand_id
1 'polypeptide(L)'
;MAHTGLYEKNFEADIEQYLLTEGGYIKGNQATYDKEKAIDLDTLIRFIKDSQPKVWEKFERKYGNGVKAQLYKTIQGDILKYGLIHTLRNGVSDFGIPLKLCFFAPTSTLNPELIEKYNKNILECTRQFVYSKDVKNSIDMVLSLNGIPVVAIELKNQFTNQDLNDSIEQWKTHRNSKEPLFHFDNRILAYFGCDLYEAAMATELKGEKTFFMPFNQGSNGSGNVGGAGNPQRNDDEYVTSYLWKDVLRRDVLLAILQRYIMRQEEEKIAIIKDRHGKEKEVSDKSVKIIFPRYHQLDVVEKLIADTEHEGSGCNYLIQHSAGSGKSNSIAWLTYRLSSLHDNHNNHIFKGVFVVTDRRVLNKQLQDTILGFEHVEGTVTTITEKDANASEKLRDAINSEKTGIVITTLQRFPQIYEQITSHSGNRYAVVVDEAHSSQSGKSAEKLKAALADTDEALKELADWEEKSVEELEKEQDKLMLDLLSQGQHKNLSFYAFTATPKPKTLQTFGILVEKGETPDKDKYKAYHNYSMLQAIEEGFIKDVLKNYTTYQISYEIARQSEDNPDYEETPATIALKAFHDNHKDTINKKTAIIVEKFREVTLQNMAGRAKAMVVTSSRAHAVRYFFAVKEYCRKHHITDINPMVAFSGTVEYNGVEYTEPKLNTRGEKSMSEDKLPLYFASDFYNMLIVADKYQTGFDEPMLHTMFVDKKLKNVKAVQTLSRLNRANPLKEDTYVFDFVNSSEDIKTAFEPFYKGTELINPVDVNYVYQFHKDIELYHLWRTEDEVKFYELFIATQDKTNKSKLGALSNALKPIVDRFEELDEETRFAVRGKIKNFIRFYAYMAQIARTFDRSLMKSYIFADYLYRVLPKNPRERVDLDKKVRLVNNTIKANEMMHISLDGDKPEIKGENPGAGRKPEDARDLLDNIIAKVNIMFRGEFSEADRVMVEGIFDLIQKSATKKMQKQAVGNDENQFVESIFPDIFSKAAQQCYTTQTDAYRKLFENQEFYQTLMQQMGHAIYERYREQEEKNYTIENLQSKMIPLIREEFAGIAGTSRTLEEAFVWMIKVIKVFSIDKYNGLTDTILNAMFKLYCSPNTLTLAEKRIYLKTLVTGYESYLKKLHFLIKDKEVTDKNGEVEYAALSNALYCMQLNKLQYSDKSIDRKFAQYIDILVNLRNEENHQAKSLNAKEIQLGIYVVTTMFMYVTFKNITELEMVEDKFNIKHIDKQPKTYTIMEEEADTRMVAERASEYSSKGSN
;
A
#
# COMPACT_ATOMS: atom_id res chain seq x y z
N MET A 1 -55.79 -29.15 -8.02
CA MET A 1 -54.80 -29.42 -9.08
C MET A 1 -54.47 -30.91 -9.02
N ALA A 2 -54.46 -31.59 -10.16
CA ALA A 2 -54.16 -33.01 -10.26
C ALA A 2 -52.79 -33.33 -9.63
N HIS A 3 -52.63 -34.52 -9.04
CA HIS A 3 -51.36 -35.04 -8.54
C HIS A 3 -50.30 -34.95 -9.65
N THR A 4 -49.43 -33.94 -9.59
CA THR A 4 -48.44 -33.64 -10.64
C THR A 4 -47.36 -34.71 -10.77
N GLY A 5 -47.28 -35.67 -9.85
CA GLY A 5 -46.25 -36.70 -9.86
C GLY A 5 -44.84 -36.18 -9.58
N LEU A 6 -44.70 -34.92 -9.17
CA LEU A 6 -43.44 -34.23 -8.89
C LEU A 6 -43.13 -34.30 -7.38
N TYR A 7 -42.59 -35.44 -6.95
CA TYR A 7 -42.25 -35.71 -5.55
C TYR A 7 -40.75 -35.99 -5.39
N GLU A 8 -40.23 -35.87 -4.17
CA GLU A 8 -38.84 -36.20 -3.81
C GLU A 8 -38.45 -37.62 -4.24
N LYS A 9 -39.38 -38.57 -4.16
CA LYS A 9 -39.17 -39.97 -4.60
C LYS A 9 -38.82 -40.11 -6.10
N ASN A 10 -39.23 -39.14 -6.93
CA ASN A 10 -38.91 -39.11 -8.35
C ASN A 10 -37.47 -38.64 -8.53
N PHE A 11 -37.09 -37.57 -7.83
CA PHE A 11 -35.71 -37.08 -7.80
C PHE A 11 -34.73 -38.16 -7.33
N GLU A 12 -35.08 -38.87 -6.25
CA GLU A 12 -34.35 -40.03 -5.74
C GLU A 12 -34.26 -41.18 -6.76
N ALA A 13 -35.33 -41.42 -7.52
CA ALA A 13 -35.37 -42.46 -8.55
C ALA A 13 -34.48 -42.13 -9.74
N ASP A 14 -34.44 -40.87 -10.18
CA ASP A 14 -33.62 -40.43 -11.32
C ASP A 14 -32.13 -40.52 -10.99
N ILE A 15 -31.74 -40.12 -9.76
CA ILE A 15 -30.37 -40.28 -9.27
C ILE A 15 -30.00 -41.76 -9.16
N GLU A 16 -30.85 -42.59 -8.55
CA GLU A 16 -30.60 -44.04 -8.47
C GLU A 16 -30.46 -44.64 -9.86
N GLN A 17 -31.35 -44.31 -10.80
CA GLN A 17 -31.30 -44.80 -12.17
C GLN A 17 -29.95 -44.49 -12.81
N TYR A 18 -29.50 -43.22 -12.77
CA TYR A 18 -28.20 -42.85 -13.33
C TYR A 18 -27.05 -43.61 -12.67
N LEU A 19 -27.02 -43.70 -11.34
CA LEU A 19 -25.94 -44.38 -10.63
C LEU A 19 -25.87 -45.87 -10.99
N LEU A 20 -27.02 -46.52 -11.20
CA LEU A 20 -27.11 -47.93 -11.57
C LEU A 20 -26.79 -48.21 -13.04
N THR A 21 -27.04 -47.26 -13.95
CA THR A 21 -26.81 -47.45 -15.40
C THR A 21 -25.46 -46.93 -15.87
N GLU A 22 -25.10 -45.70 -15.48
CA GLU A 22 -23.90 -45.00 -15.96
C GLU A 22 -22.89 -44.71 -14.84
N GLY A 23 -23.35 -44.55 -13.59
CA GLY A 23 -22.49 -44.19 -12.46
C GLY A 23 -21.66 -45.34 -11.88
N GLY A 24 -21.89 -46.59 -12.31
CA GLY A 24 -21.12 -47.76 -11.89
C GLY A 24 -21.49 -48.37 -10.54
N TYR A 25 -22.73 -48.19 -10.09
CA TYR A 25 -23.27 -48.74 -8.85
C TYR A 25 -24.17 -49.95 -9.11
N ILE A 26 -24.37 -50.77 -8.08
CA ILE A 26 -25.44 -51.76 -8.01
C ILE A 26 -26.46 -51.36 -6.95
N LYS A 27 -27.67 -51.93 -7.02
CA LYS A 27 -28.72 -51.66 -6.03
C LYS A 27 -28.37 -52.35 -4.71
N GLY A 28 -28.31 -51.59 -3.62
CA GLY A 28 -27.97 -52.14 -2.30
C GLY A 28 -29.09 -52.95 -1.66
N ASN A 29 -28.72 -53.83 -0.73
CA ASN A 29 -29.65 -54.71 -0.02
C ASN A 29 -29.64 -54.44 1.48
N GLN A 30 -30.72 -53.87 2.02
CA GLN A 30 -30.82 -53.61 3.47
C GLN A 30 -31.00 -54.88 4.30
N ALA A 31 -31.34 -56.03 3.71
CA ALA A 31 -31.52 -57.27 4.47
C ALA A 31 -30.20 -57.83 5.03
N THR A 32 -29.08 -57.50 4.39
CA THR A 32 -27.72 -57.92 4.78
C THR A 32 -27.00 -56.88 5.63
N TYR A 33 -27.56 -55.67 5.77
CA TYR A 33 -27.01 -54.59 6.58
C TYR A 33 -27.20 -54.84 8.09
N ASP A 34 -26.09 -54.91 8.83
CA ASP A 34 -26.11 -55.00 10.29
C ASP A 34 -26.17 -53.59 10.91
N LYS A 35 -27.36 -53.22 11.39
CA LYS A 35 -27.66 -51.91 12.00
C LYS A 35 -26.86 -51.62 13.28
N GLU A 36 -26.51 -52.64 14.06
CA GLU A 36 -25.71 -52.42 15.28
C GLU A 36 -24.25 -52.13 14.93
N LYS A 37 -23.75 -52.80 13.89
CA LYS A 37 -22.36 -52.63 13.42
C LYS A 37 -22.23 -51.53 12.38
N ALA A 38 -23.33 -51.01 11.88
CA ALA A 38 -23.44 -50.06 10.78
C ALA A 38 -22.64 -50.48 9.53
N ILE A 39 -22.71 -51.74 9.12
CA ILE A 39 -21.96 -52.29 7.98
C ILE A 39 -22.66 -53.53 7.39
N ASP A 40 -22.59 -53.72 6.08
CA ASP A 40 -22.90 -54.98 5.40
C ASP A 40 -21.64 -55.84 5.29
N LEU A 41 -21.45 -56.72 6.27
CA LEU A 41 -20.31 -57.65 6.30
C LEU A 41 -20.40 -58.72 5.21
N ASP A 42 -21.60 -59.07 4.72
CA ASP A 42 -21.74 -60.12 3.72
C ASP A 42 -21.26 -59.63 2.36
N THR A 43 -21.58 -58.39 1.99
CA THR A 43 -21.01 -57.73 0.80
C THR A 43 -19.50 -57.55 0.93
N LEU A 44 -18.99 -57.15 2.10
CA LEU A 44 -17.54 -57.03 2.31
C LEU A 44 -16.82 -58.37 2.15
N ILE A 45 -17.36 -59.44 2.76
CA ILE A 45 -16.79 -60.79 2.66
C ILE A 45 -16.83 -61.28 1.21
N ARG A 46 -17.92 -61.03 0.48
CA ARG A 46 -18.01 -61.34 -0.96
C ARG A 46 -16.90 -60.66 -1.75
N PHE A 47 -16.72 -59.35 -1.57
CA PHE A 47 -15.63 -58.61 -2.20
C PHE A 47 -14.25 -59.21 -1.85
N ILE A 48 -14.00 -59.51 -0.57
CA ILE A 48 -12.71 -60.08 -0.13
C ILE A 48 -12.47 -61.46 -0.75
N LYS A 49 -13.50 -62.32 -0.80
CA LYS A 49 -13.43 -63.64 -1.44
C LYS A 49 -13.12 -63.53 -2.93
N ASP A 50 -13.78 -62.61 -3.62
CA ASP A 50 -13.64 -62.47 -5.07
C ASP A 50 -12.30 -61.81 -5.46
N SER A 51 -11.83 -60.83 -4.68
CA SER A 51 -10.61 -60.07 -4.95
C SER A 51 -9.34 -60.70 -4.38
N GLN A 52 -9.44 -61.44 -3.27
CA GLN A 52 -8.32 -61.95 -2.48
C GLN A 52 -8.57 -63.40 -1.97
N PRO A 53 -8.93 -64.37 -2.84
CA PRO A 53 -9.41 -65.69 -2.42
C PRO A 53 -8.41 -66.45 -1.54
N LYS A 54 -7.13 -66.48 -1.94
CA LYS A 54 -6.06 -67.16 -1.19
C LYS A 54 -5.81 -66.56 0.19
N VAL A 55 -6.00 -65.25 0.33
CA VAL A 55 -5.82 -64.55 1.62
C VAL A 55 -7.02 -64.86 2.52
N TRP A 56 -8.23 -64.83 1.96
CA TRP A 56 -9.44 -65.19 2.68
C TRP A 56 -9.41 -66.62 3.20
N GLU A 57 -9.00 -67.61 2.39
CA GLU A 57 -8.88 -69.01 2.82
C GLU A 57 -7.94 -69.18 4.03
N LYS A 58 -6.83 -68.43 4.06
CA LYS A 58 -5.91 -68.44 5.21
C LYS A 58 -6.57 -67.85 6.46
N PHE A 59 -7.30 -66.76 6.30
CA PHE A 59 -8.01 -66.09 7.39
C PHE A 59 -9.14 -66.98 7.95
N GLU A 60 -9.91 -67.61 7.07
CA GLU A 60 -11.00 -68.52 7.42
C GLU A 60 -10.48 -69.80 8.09
N ARG A 61 -9.38 -70.39 7.61
CA ARG A 61 -8.73 -71.55 8.26
C ARG A 61 -8.31 -71.25 9.70
N LYS A 62 -7.93 -70.01 10.01
CA LYS A 62 -7.51 -69.61 11.36
C LYS A 62 -8.68 -69.50 12.35
N TYR A 63 -9.82 -69.00 11.88
CA TYR A 63 -10.93 -68.60 12.76
C TYR A 63 -12.20 -69.44 12.64
N GLY A 64 -12.31 -70.28 11.60
CA GLY A 64 -13.46 -71.14 11.35
C GLY A 64 -14.79 -70.38 11.41
N ASN A 65 -15.75 -70.89 12.17
CA ASN A 65 -17.08 -70.30 12.32
C ASN A 65 -17.08 -68.88 12.92
N GLY A 66 -16.00 -68.46 13.60
CA GLY A 66 -15.85 -67.12 14.18
C GLY A 66 -15.34 -66.06 13.20
N VAL A 67 -15.03 -66.42 11.94
CA VAL A 67 -14.32 -65.56 10.98
C VAL A 67 -15.02 -64.21 10.75
N LYS A 68 -16.35 -64.19 10.62
CA LYS A 68 -17.14 -62.95 10.38
C LYS A 68 -17.05 -61.98 11.56
N ALA A 69 -17.15 -62.49 12.79
CA ALA A 69 -17.05 -61.67 14.00
C ALA A 69 -15.62 -61.14 14.19
N GLN A 70 -14.62 -61.97 13.89
CA GLN A 70 -13.22 -61.56 13.98
C GLN A 70 -12.85 -60.52 12.92
N LEU A 71 -13.29 -60.68 11.66
CA LEU A 71 -13.09 -59.69 10.60
C LEU A 71 -13.61 -58.31 11.03
N TYR A 72 -14.85 -58.26 11.54
CA TYR A 72 -15.42 -57.02 12.05
C TYR A 72 -14.60 -56.43 13.20
N LYS A 73 -14.20 -57.25 14.18
CA LYS A 73 -13.39 -56.79 15.32
C LYS A 73 -12.08 -56.17 14.87
N THR A 74 -11.39 -56.80 13.91
CA THR A 74 -10.15 -56.28 13.34
C THR A 74 -10.38 -54.95 12.62
N ILE A 75 -11.39 -54.88 11.75
CA ILE A 75 -11.73 -53.65 11.01
C ILE A 75 -12.12 -52.51 11.95
N GLN A 76 -13.05 -52.77 12.87
CA GLN A 76 -13.51 -51.75 13.81
C GLN A 76 -12.39 -51.29 14.74
N GLY A 77 -11.48 -52.18 15.14
CA GLY A 77 -10.29 -51.83 15.92
C GLY A 77 -9.39 -50.84 15.19
N ASP A 78 -9.10 -51.09 13.91
CA ASP A 78 -8.28 -50.18 13.10
C ASP A 78 -8.99 -48.87 12.80
N ILE A 79 -10.30 -48.88 12.50
CA ILE A 79 -11.09 -47.66 12.28
C ILE A 79 -11.09 -46.78 13.53
N LEU A 80 -11.32 -47.36 14.72
CA LEU A 80 -11.33 -46.58 15.97
C LEU A 80 -9.95 -45.98 16.30
N LYS A 81 -8.86 -46.63 15.86
CA LYS A 81 -7.50 -46.21 16.16
C LYS A 81 -6.93 -45.23 15.13
N TYR A 82 -7.21 -45.46 13.85
CA TYR A 82 -6.57 -44.77 12.73
C TYR A 82 -7.55 -43.98 11.84
N GLY A 83 -8.86 -44.20 11.99
CA GLY A 83 -9.90 -43.59 11.15
C GLY A 83 -10.26 -44.44 9.94
N LEU A 84 -11.47 -44.27 9.42
CA LEU A 84 -11.97 -45.04 8.28
C LEU A 84 -11.12 -44.85 7.03
N ILE A 85 -10.72 -43.61 6.73
CA ILE A 85 -10.00 -43.32 5.49
C ILE A 85 -8.63 -44.00 5.46
N HIS A 86 -7.95 -44.08 6.61
CA HIS A 86 -6.70 -44.81 6.77
C HIS A 86 -6.92 -46.30 6.53
N THR A 87 -7.95 -46.88 7.16
CA THR A 87 -8.27 -48.30 7.03
C THR A 87 -8.65 -48.69 5.59
N LEU A 88 -9.35 -47.83 4.85
CA LEU A 88 -9.66 -48.07 3.43
C LEU A 88 -8.38 -48.10 2.57
N ARG A 89 -7.45 -47.14 2.78
CA ARG A 89 -6.19 -47.04 2.02
C ARG A 89 -5.20 -48.18 2.34
N ASN A 90 -5.04 -48.49 3.61
CA ASN A 90 -4.00 -49.40 4.07
C ASN A 90 -4.50 -50.84 4.22
N GLY A 91 -5.81 -51.05 4.35
CA GLY A 91 -6.39 -52.34 4.75
C GLY A 91 -6.16 -52.61 6.23
N VAL A 92 -6.37 -53.85 6.62
CA VAL A 92 -6.16 -54.33 7.99
C VAL A 92 -5.25 -55.55 7.99
N SER A 93 -4.64 -55.87 9.12
CA SER A 93 -3.81 -57.07 9.26
C SER A 93 -4.08 -57.77 10.59
N ASP A 94 -4.20 -59.10 10.53
CA ASP A 94 -4.42 -59.90 11.72
C ASP A 94 -3.65 -61.23 11.59
N PHE A 95 -2.86 -61.59 12.60
CA PHE A 95 -1.88 -62.68 12.55
C PHE A 95 -0.97 -62.68 11.30
N GLY A 96 -0.57 -61.51 10.82
CA GLY A 96 0.26 -61.38 9.61
C GLY A 96 -0.48 -61.70 8.30
N ILE A 97 -1.81 -61.79 8.32
CA ILE A 97 -2.65 -61.94 7.14
C ILE A 97 -3.18 -60.54 6.76
N PRO A 98 -2.67 -59.90 5.69
CA PRO A 98 -3.13 -58.58 5.26
C PRO A 98 -4.40 -58.70 4.44
N LEU A 99 -5.44 -57.94 4.80
CA LEU A 99 -6.73 -57.88 4.11
C LEU A 99 -6.97 -56.46 3.60
N LYS A 100 -7.12 -56.30 2.27
CA LYS A 100 -7.57 -55.02 1.70
C LYS A 100 -9.09 -54.93 1.73
N LEU A 101 -9.61 -53.77 2.16
CA LEU A 101 -11.06 -53.50 2.22
C LEU A 101 -11.60 -52.92 0.91
N CYS A 102 -10.74 -52.32 0.09
CA CYS A 102 -11.01 -51.91 -1.28
C CYS A 102 -9.68 -51.88 -2.06
N PHE A 103 -9.78 -51.87 -3.38
CA PHE A 103 -8.64 -51.58 -4.26
C PHE A 103 -8.85 -50.22 -4.91
N PHE A 104 -7.83 -49.38 -5.00
CA PHE A 104 -7.94 -48.12 -5.73
C PHE A 104 -7.33 -48.24 -7.12
N ALA A 105 -7.69 -47.31 -8.01
CA ALA A 105 -7.19 -47.31 -9.38
C ALA A 105 -5.64 -47.29 -9.33
N PRO A 106 -4.97 -48.26 -9.99
CA PRO A 106 -3.52 -48.24 -10.08
C PRO A 106 -3.07 -47.02 -10.89
N THR A 107 -1.87 -46.50 -10.61
CA THR A 107 -1.32 -45.36 -11.36
C THR A 107 -0.95 -45.74 -12.79
N SER A 108 -0.65 -47.02 -13.05
CA SER A 108 -0.37 -47.52 -14.39
C SER A 108 -1.20 -48.77 -14.70
N THR A 109 -1.43 -49.01 -16.00
CA THR A 109 -2.15 -50.18 -16.50
C THR A 109 -1.24 -51.40 -16.70
N LEU A 110 0.04 -51.30 -16.34
CA LEU A 110 1.04 -52.36 -16.48
C LEU A 110 0.78 -53.61 -15.65
N ASN A 111 -0.04 -53.51 -14.59
CA ASN A 111 -0.42 -54.65 -13.76
C ASN A 111 -1.93 -54.96 -13.93
N PRO A 112 -2.30 -55.85 -14.86
CA PRO A 112 -3.69 -56.24 -15.10
C PRO A 112 -4.39 -56.81 -13.86
N GLU A 113 -3.66 -57.47 -12.95
CA GLU A 113 -4.23 -58.04 -11.72
C GLU A 113 -4.75 -56.95 -10.78
N LEU A 114 -4.05 -55.81 -10.69
CA LEU A 114 -4.52 -54.67 -9.87
C LEU A 114 -5.76 -54.01 -10.48
N ILE A 115 -5.84 -53.93 -11.82
CA ILE A 115 -7.03 -53.44 -12.51
C ILE A 115 -8.22 -54.38 -12.28
N GLU A 116 -8.01 -55.70 -12.39
CA GLU A 116 -9.06 -56.69 -12.13
C GLU A 116 -9.58 -56.56 -10.69
N LYS A 117 -8.68 -56.42 -9.71
CA LYS A 117 -9.03 -56.21 -8.30
C LYS A 117 -9.75 -54.89 -8.07
N TYR A 118 -9.36 -53.81 -8.75
CA TYR A 118 -10.07 -52.53 -8.74
C TYR A 118 -11.49 -52.67 -9.29
N ASN A 119 -11.65 -53.42 -10.38
CA ASN A 119 -12.96 -53.69 -11.01
C ASN A 119 -13.86 -54.58 -10.15
N LYS A 120 -13.31 -55.33 -9.20
CA LYS A 120 -14.08 -56.11 -8.23
C LYS A 120 -14.68 -55.30 -7.09
N ASN A 121 -14.31 -54.03 -6.88
CA ASN A 121 -14.99 -53.20 -5.88
C ASN A 121 -16.48 -53.09 -6.21
N ILE A 122 -17.29 -53.28 -5.18
CA ILE A 122 -18.74 -53.25 -5.22
C ILE A 122 -19.19 -51.92 -4.63
N LEU A 123 -19.79 -51.05 -5.44
CA LEU A 123 -20.40 -49.82 -4.95
C LEU A 123 -21.92 -49.97 -4.98
N GLU A 124 -22.56 -49.72 -3.86
CA GLU A 124 -23.99 -49.91 -3.67
C GLU A 124 -24.70 -48.57 -3.46
N CYS A 125 -25.77 -48.33 -4.23
CA CYS A 125 -26.70 -47.23 -4.00
C CYS A 125 -27.94 -47.80 -3.31
N THR A 126 -28.23 -47.31 -2.10
CA THR A 126 -29.38 -47.76 -1.32
C THR A 126 -30.30 -46.60 -1.00
N ARG A 127 -31.53 -46.71 -1.49
CA ARG A 127 -32.64 -45.80 -1.22
C ARG A 127 -33.32 -46.09 0.11
N GLN A 128 -33.89 -45.05 0.72
CA GLN A 128 -34.64 -45.11 1.97
C GLN A 128 -33.94 -45.95 3.04
N PHE A 129 -32.68 -45.61 3.29
CA PHE A 129 -31.74 -46.37 4.11
C PHE A 129 -32.11 -46.33 5.60
N VAL A 130 -32.62 -47.44 6.13
CA VAL A 130 -33.00 -47.56 7.55
C VAL A 130 -31.77 -47.99 8.35
N TYR A 131 -31.17 -47.03 9.06
CA TYR A 131 -29.88 -47.22 9.72
C TYR A 131 -29.96 -47.69 11.19
N SER A 132 -31.10 -47.50 11.84
CA SER A 132 -31.27 -47.75 13.28
C SER A 132 -32.29 -48.85 13.57
N LYS A 133 -32.11 -49.54 14.72
CA LYS A 133 -33.12 -50.46 15.27
C LYS A 133 -34.16 -49.71 16.11
N ASP A 134 -33.71 -48.66 16.78
CA ASP A 134 -34.48 -47.90 17.76
C ASP A 134 -35.33 -46.80 17.10
N VAL A 135 -34.82 -46.25 15.99
CA VAL A 135 -35.48 -45.19 15.22
C VAL A 135 -35.89 -45.75 13.86
N LYS A 136 -37.17 -45.59 13.48
CA LYS A 136 -37.70 -46.01 12.16
C LYS A 136 -37.42 -45.02 11.02
N ASN A 137 -36.56 -44.03 11.26
CA ASN A 137 -36.22 -43.02 10.25
C ASN A 137 -35.30 -43.63 9.18
N SER A 138 -35.52 -43.25 7.93
CA SER A 138 -34.62 -43.52 6.81
C SER A 138 -33.81 -42.28 6.47
N ILE A 139 -32.65 -42.49 5.86
CA ILE A 139 -31.93 -41.50 5.04
C ILE A 139 -32.35 -41.72 3.60
N ASP A 140 -32.54 -40.67 2.81
CA ASP A 140 -33.03 -40.83 1.43
C ASP A 140 -32.11 -41.71 0.59
N MET A 141 -30.80 -41.44 0.57
CA MET A 141 -29.84 -42.27 -0.16
C MET A 141 -28.54 -42.47 0.61
N VAL A 142 -28.00 -43.69 0.58
CA VAL A 142 -26.67 -44.01 1.11
C VAL A 142 -25.85 -44.75 0.05
N LEU A 143 -24.64 -44.26 -0.18
CA LEU A 143 -23.66 -44.89 -1.05
C LEU A 143 -22.65 -45.66 -0.21
N SER A 144 -22.48 -46.94 -0.53
CA SER A 144 -21.60 -47.86 0.21
C SER A 144 -20.49 -48.41 -0.69
N LEU A 145 -19.30 -48.57 -0.14
CA LEU A 145 -18.15 -49.22 -0.77
C LEU A 145 -17.90 -50.57 -0.08
N ASN A 146 -18.03 -51.66 -0.84
CA ASN A 146 -17.84 -53.03 -0.36
C ASN A 146 -18.62 -53.30 0.94
N GLY A 147 -19.87 -52.80 1.03
CA GLY A 147 -20.73 -52.93 2.21
C GLY A 147 -20.47 -51.93 3.34
N ILE A 148 -19.49 -51.03 3.20
CA ILE A 148 -19.20 -49.96 4.15
C ILE A 148 -19.88 -48.66 3.68
N PRO A 149 -20.88 -48.12 4.40
CA PRO A 149 -21.46 -46.82 4.07
C PRO A 149 -20.39 -45.72 4.12
N VAL A 150 -20.30 -44.87 3.08
CA VAL A 150 -19.30 -43.79 2.98
C VAL A 150 -19.90 -42.41 2.72
N VAL A 151 -21.05 -42.34 2.03
CA VAL A 151 -21.75 -41.08 1.74
C VAL A 151 -23.22 -41.24 2.08
N ALA A 152 -23.80 -40.22 2.73
CA ALA A 152 -25.22 -40.16 3.03
C ALA A 152 -25.82 -38.87 2.46
N ILE A 153 -27.00 -38.96 1.87
CA ILE A 153 -27.64 -37.88 1.10
C ILE A 153 -29.09 -37.74 1.55
N GLU A 154 -29.49 -36.51 1.88
CA GLU A 154 -30.88 -36.12 2.11
C GLU A 154 -31.33 -35.20 0.99
N LEU A 155 -32.42 -35.56 0.32
CA LEU A 155 -32.92 -34.90 -0.88
C LEU A 155 -34.17 -34.07 -0.54
N LYS A 156 -34.29 -32.91 -1.19
CA LYS A 156 -35.44 -32.02 -1.06
C LYS A 156 -35.95 -31.56 -2.42
N ASN A 157 -37.20 -31.12 -2.46
CA ASN A 157 -37.88 -30.74 -3.67
C ASN A 157 -38.66 -29.44 -3.45
N GLN A 158 -38.28 -28.38 -4.16
CA GLN A 158 -38.91 -27.08 -4.00
C GLN A 158 -40.39 -27.09 -4.42
N PHE A 159 -40.81 -28.01 -5.31
CA PHE A 159 -42.22 -28.14 -5.68
C PHE A 159 -43.11 -28.69 -4.55
N THR A 160 -42.52 -29.29 -3.51
CA THR A 160 -43.19 -29.68 -2.27
C THR A 160 -42.98 -28.69 -1.13
N ASN A 161 -42.43 -27.50 -1.44
CA ASN A 161 -42.03 -26.45 -0.49
C ASN A 161 -40.96 -26.90 0.51
N GLN A 162 -40.03 -27.76 0.07
CA GLN A 162 -38.84 -28.10 0.83
C GLN A 162 -37.58 -27.72 0.05
N ASP A 163 -36.57 -27.20 0.73
CA ASP A 163 -35.31 -26.75 0.12
C ASP A 163 -34.08 -27.30 0.86
N LEU A 164 -32.88 -26.91 0.41
CA LEU A 164 -31.61 -27.30 1.02
C LEU A 164 -31.53 -26.99 2.53
N ASN A 165 -32.15 -25.90 3.01
CA ASN A 165 -32.14 -25.56 4.44
C ASN A 165 -32.92 -26.59 5.26
N ASP A 166 -34.06 -27.11 4.75
CA ASP A 166 -34.79 -28.20 5.40
C ASP A 166 -33.92 -29.46 5.52
N SER A 167 -33.13 -29.77 4.49
CA SER A 167 -32.15 -30.87 4.53
C SER A 167 -31.10 -30.66 5.61
N ILE A 168 -30.52 -29.45 5.69
CA ILE A 168 -29.53 -29.08 6.70
C ILE A 168 -30.11 -29.16 8.11
N GLU A 169 -31.33 -28.64 8.31
CA GLU A 169 -32.03 -28.70 9.60
C GLU A 169 -32.30 -30.16 9.99
N GLN A 170 -32.75 -31.00 9.06
CA GLN A 170 -32.97 -32.42 9.28
C GLN A 170 -31.69 -33.13 9.73
N TRP A 171 -30.54 -32.84 9.09
CA TRP A 171 -29.25 -33.36 9.53
C TRP A 171 -28.86 -32.91 10.94
N LYS A 172 -29.17 -31.66 11.32
CA LYS A 172 -28.82 -31.10 12.64
C LYS A 172 -29.71 -31.62 13.77
N THR A 173 -31.00 -31.79 13.52
CA THR A 173 -32.02 -32.00 14.55
C THR A 173 -32.53 -33.45 14.61
N HIS A 174 -32.61 -34.15 13.48
CA HIS A 174 -33.22 -35.48 13.37
C HIS A 174 -32.21 -36.63 13.24
N ARG A 175 -30.91 -36.34 13.18
CA ARG A 175 -29.84 -37.33 13.02
C ARG A 175 -28.90 -37.25 14.22
N ASN A 176 -28.95 -38.24 15.09
CA ASN A 176 -28.20 -38.21 16.34
C ASN A 176 -26.76 -38.69 16.11
N SER A 177 -25.77 -37.79 16.25
CA SER A 177 -24.36 -38.11 16.04
C SER A 177 -23.77 -39.21 16.95
N LYS A 178 -24.51 -39.64 17.98
CA LYS A 178 -24.16 -40.78 18.84
C LYS A 178 -24.59 -42.14 18.28
N GLU A 179 -25.33 -42.17 17.17
CA GLU A 179 -25.68 -43.44 16.53
C GLU A 179 -24.48 -44.01 15.76
N PRO A 180 -24.30 -45.35 15.73
CA PRO A 180 -23.09 -45.99 15.19
C PRO A 180 -22.71 -45.56 13.77
N LEU A 181 -23.69 -45.31 12.90
CA LEU A 181 -23.47 -44.85 11.51
C LEU A 181 -22.85 -43.44 11.44
N PHE A 182 -23.16 -42.58 12.41
CA PHE A 182 -22.83 -41.14 12.39
C PHE A 182 -21.62 -40.78 13.25
N HIS A 183 -20.99 -41.76 13.89
CA HIS A 183 -19.73 -41.54 14.57
C HIS A 183 -18.68 -40.96 13.62
N PHE A 184 -17.99 -39.92 14.08
CA PHE A 184 -16.95 -39.23 13.32
C PHE A 184 -15.85 -40.20 12.84
N ASP A 185 -15.48 -40.08 11.56
CA ASP A 185 -14.42 -40.87 10.90
C ASP A 185 -14.59 -42.40 11.06
N ASN A 186 -15.85 -42.87 11.09
CA ASN A 186 -16.19 -44.28 11.37
C ASN A 186 -16.88 -44.99 10.19
N ARG A 187 -17.88 -44.35 9.57
CA ARG A 187 -18.63 -44.86 8.41
C ARG A 187 -18.82 -43.77 7.36
N ILE A 188 -19.71 -42.82 7.61
CA ILE A 188 -19.96 -41.73 6.66
C ILE A 188 -18.84 -40.69 6.76
N LEU A 189 -18.26 -40.34 5.60
CA LEU A 189 -17.22 -39.32 5.45
C LEU A 189 -17.77 -38.01 4.88
N ALA A 190 -18.93 -38.05 4.22
CA ALA A 190 -19.62 -36.90 3.69
C ALA A 190 -21.15 -37.04 3.84
N TYR A 191 -21.77 -36.01 4.40
CA TYR A 191 -23.20 -35.85 4.54
C TYR A 191 -23.64 -34.76 3.57
N PHE A 192 -24.46 -35.10 2.58
CA PHE A 192 -24.98 -34.14 1.61
C PHE A 192 -26.43 -33.79 1.94
N GLY A 193 -26.74 -32.51 1.84
CA GLY A 193 -28.08 -32.03 1.53
C GLY A 193 -28.11 -31.57 0.08
N CYS A 194 -29.14 -31.95 -0.66
CA CYS A 194 -29.28 -31.57 -2.06
C CYS A 194 -30.75 -31.33 -2.40
N ASP A 195 -31.03 -30.26 -3.12
CA ASP A 195 -32.33 -29.98 -3.69
C ASP A 195 -32.23 -29.87 -5.22
N LEU A 196 -33.26 -29.33 -5.90
CA LEU A 196 -33.24 -29.23 -7.36
C LEU A 196 -32.22 -28.23 -7.91
N TYR A 197 -31.73 -27.29 -7.08
CA TYR A 197 -30.92 -26.14 -7.48
C TYR A 197 -29.56 -26.07 -6.79
N GLU A 198 -29.43 -26.54 -5.55
CA GLU A 198 -28.23 -26.40 -4.73
C GLU A 198 -27.88 -27.67 -3.95
N ALA A 199 -26.60 -27.78 -3.59
CA ALA A 199 -26.09 -28.82 -2.70
C ALA A 199 -25.17 -28.21 -1.62
N ALA A 200 -25.21 -28.80 -0.43
CA ALA A 200 -24.27 -28.50 0.65
C ALA A 200 -23.79 -29.78 1.32
N MET A 201 -22.65 -29.71 1.98
CA MET A 201 -22.04 -30.86 2.63
C MET A 201 -21.43 -30.58 3.99
N ALA A 202 -21.45 -31.60 4.86
CA ALA A 202 -20.71 -31.65 6.11
C ALA A 202 -19.83 -32.92 6.16
N THR A 203 -18.72 -32.87 6.91
CA THR A 203 -17.86 -34.05 7.16
C THR A 203 -18.05 -34.65 8.56
N GLU A 204 -18.82 -33.98 9.42
CA GLU A 204 -19.09 -34.41 10.79
C GLU A 204 -20.42 -33.84 11.28
N LEU A 205 -21.26 -34.67 11.89
CA LEU A 205 -22.49 -34.23 12.57
C LEU A 205 -22.19 -33.89 14.03
N LYS A 206 -22.56 -32.67 14.44
CA LYS A 206 -22.42 -32.13 15.80
C LYS A 206 -23.72 -31.49 16.32
N GLY A 207 -24.86 -32.03 15.91
CA GLY A 207 -26.18 -31.44 16.20
C GLY A 207 -26.27 -30.02 15.64
N GLU A 208 -26.77 -29.06 16.43
CA GLU A 208 -26.82 -27.64 16.05
C GLU A 208 -25.48 -27.02 15.63
N LYS A 209 -24.36 -27.58 16.13
CA LYS A 209 -23.00 -27.11 15.79
C LYS A 209 -22.47 -27.70 14.48
N THR A 210 -23.25 -28.52 13.77
CA THR A 210 -22.88 -29.05 12.46
C THR A 210 -22.71 -27.90 11.48
N PHE A 211 -21.60 -27.90 10.75
CA PHE A 211 -21.30 -26.88 9.75
C PHE A 211 -21.45 -27.49 8.36
N PHE A 212 -22.41 -26.98 7.60
CA PHE A 212 -22.60 -27.31 6.19
C PHE A 212 -21.93 -26.25 5.32
N MET A 213 -21.14 -26.71 4.37
CA MET A 213 -20.48 -25.89 3.36
C MET A 213 -21.24 -26.01 2.05
N PRO A 214 -21.47 -24.92 1.30
CA PRO A 214 -21.95 -25.04 -0.08
C PRO A 214 -21.02 -25.93 -0.90
N PHE A 215 -21.61 -26.74 -1.77
CA PHE A 215 -20.89 -27.65 -2.66
C PHE A 215 -21.26 -27.40 -4.13
N ASN A 216 -21.46 -26.14 -4.49
CA ASN A 216 -21.98 -25.70 -5.77
C ASN A 216 -20.88 -25.34 -6.79
N GLN A 217 -21.25 -25.23 -8.07
CA GLN A 217 -20.36 -24.92 -9.20
C GLN A 217 -20.04 -23.43 -9.33
N GLY A 218 -20.90 -22.55 -8.83
CA GLY A 218 -20.98 -21.13 -9.17
C GLY A 218 -22.04 -20.87 -10.24
N SER A 219 -22.66 -19.69 -10.21
CA SER A 219 -23.83 -19.35 -11.04
C SER A 219 -23.59 -19.43 -12.56
N ASN A 220 -22.34 -19.41 -13.01
CA ASN A 220 -21.93 -19.54 -14.42
C ASN A 220 -21.08 -20.80 -14.68
N GLY A 221 -21.15 -21.76 -13.76
CA GLY A 221 -20.37 -23.00 -13.80
C GLY A 221 -18.94 -22.82 -13.31
N SER A 222 -18.33 -23.96 -12.99
CA SER A 222 -17.04 -24.01 -12.30
C SER A 222 -15.87 -23.49 -13.12
N GLY A 223 -15.07 -22.64 -12.49
CA GLY A 223 -13.90 -22.03 -13.12
C GLY A 223 -14.23 -20.79 -13.96
N ASN A 224 -15.50 -20.41 -14.04
CA ASN A 224 -15.94 -19.20 -14.73
C ASN A 224 -16.28 -18.08 -13.75
N VAL A 225 -16.34 -16.86 -14.28
CA VAL A 225 -16.79 -15.69 -13.52
C VAL A 225 -18.28 -15.83 -13.20
N GLY A 226 -18.65 -15.97 -11.94
CA GLY A 226 -20.04 -16.04 -11.46
C GLY A 226 -20.15 -15.74 -9.96
N GLY A 227 -21.38 -15.79 -9.44
CA GLY A 227 -21.71 -15.75 -8.02
C GLY A 227 -21.94 -17.15 -7.43
N ALA A 228 -22.55 -17.23 -6.25
CA ALA A 228 -22.95 -18.49 -5.61
C ALA A 228 -24.07 -19.22 -6.40
N GLY A 229 -24.28 -20.49 -6.08
CA GLY A 229 -25.29 -21.34 -6.71
C GLY A 229 -24.74 -22.11 -7.91
N ASN A 230 -25.61 -22.52 -8.83
CA ASN A 230 -25.27 -23.39 -9.96
C ASN A 230 -25.80 -22.79 -11.28
N PRO A 231 -25.19 -23.11 -12.44
CA PRO A 231 -25.62 -22.57 -13.71
C PRO A 231 -26.97 -23.14 -14.14
N GLN A 232 -27.78 -22.32 -14.80
CA GLN A 232 -28.93 -22.83 -15.54
C GLN A 232 -28.44 -23.80 -16.62
N ARG A 233 -29.17 -24.91 -16.75
CA ARG A 233 -28.90 -25.93 -17.76
C ARG A 233 -29.76 -25.71 -19.01
N ASN A 234 -29.18 -26.02 -20.16
CA ASN A 234 -29.83 -25.94 -21.48
C ASN A 234 -30.33 -27.31 -21.98
N ASP A 235 -30.09 -28.37 -21.21
CA ASP A 235 -30.61 -29.71 -21.41
C ASP A 235 -31.72 -30.01 -20.41
N ASP A 236 -32.43 -31.14 -20.58
CA ASP A 236 -33.54 -31.57 -19.72
C ASP A 236 -33.06 -32.16 -18.37
N GLU A 237 -31.89 -31.74 -17.88
CA GLU A 237 -31.25 -32.26 -16.67
C GLU A 237 -31.40 -31.32 -15.47
N TYR A 238 -31.32 -31.91 -14.27
CA TYR A 238 -31.30 -31.15 -13.02
C TYR A 238 -30.07 -30.24 -12.93
N VAL A 239 -30.25 -29.04 -12.38
CA VAL A 239 -29.14 -28.11 -12.11
C VAL A 239 -28.09 -28.75 -11.18
N THR A 240 -28.52 -29.58 -10.22
CA THR A 240 -27.65 -30.30 -9.29
C THR A 240 -27.06 -31.61 -9.84
N SER A 241 -27.28 -31.93 -11.12
CA SER A 241 -26.83 -33.20 -11.72
C SER A 241 -25.32 -33.43 -11.68
N TYR A 242 -24.51 -32.37 -11.64
CA TYR A 242 -23.06 -32.47 -11.45
C TYR A 242 -22.70 -33.28 -10.19
N LEU A 243 -23.54 -33.26 -9.15
CA LEU A 243 -23.27 -33.98 -7.91
C LEU A 243 -23.16 -35.48 -8.17
N TRP A 244 -24.09 -36.10 -8.92
CA TRP A 244 -24.03 -37.53 -9.17
C TRP A 244 -23.31 -37.91 -10.47
N LYS A 245 -23.31 -37.04 -11.47
CA LYS A 245 -22.64 -37.30 -12.76
C LYS A 245 -21.13 -37.05 -12.72
N ASP A 246 -20.70 -36.01 -12.00
CA ASP A 246 -19.30 -35.59 -11.99
C ASP A 246 -18.59 -35.96 -10.68
N VAL A 247 -19.30 -36.00 -9.54
CA VAL A 247 -18.67 -36.20 -8.22
C VAL A 247 -18.90 -37.60 -7.64
N LEU A 248 -20.14 -38.09 -7.63
CA LEU A 248 -20.48 -39.36 -6.97
C LEU A 248 -20.38 -40.59 -7.88
N ARG A 249 -20.00 -40.46 -9.16
CA ARG A 249 -19.70 -41.62 -10.02
C ARG A 249 -18.58 -42.49 -9.43
N ARG A 250 -18.63 -43.80 -9.67
CA ARG A 250 -17.76 -44.80 -9.03
C ARG A 250 -16.28 -44.41 -9.01
N ASP A 251 -15.71 -44.09 -10.17
CA ASP A 251 -14.28 -43.83 -10.28
C ASP A 251 -13.87 -42.53 -9.58
N VAL A 252 -14.73 -41.50 -9.60
CA VAL A 252 -14.46 -40.21 -8.95
C VAL A 252 -14.61 -40.34 -7.44
N LEU A 253 -15.64 -41.03 -6.94
CA LEU A 253 -15.76 -41.29 -5.50
C LEU A 253 -14.57 -42.09 -4.97
N LEU A 254 -14.14 -43.14 -5.68
CA LEU A 254 -12.94 -43.90 -5.31
C LEU A 254 -11.67 -43.02 -5.36
N ALA A 255 -11.53 -42.14 -6.34
CA ALA A 255 -10.43 -41.18 -6.40
C ALA A 255 -10.47 -40.19 -5.23
N ILE A 256 -11.65 -39.68 -4.87
CA ILE A 256 -11.87 -38.80 -3.72
C ILE A 256 -11.43 -39.47 -2.42
N LEU A 257 -11.87 -40.72 -2.19
CA LEU A 257 -11.48 -41.53 -1.04
C LEU A 257 -9.97 -41.82 -1.02
N GLN A 258 -9.37 -42.09 -2.18
CA GLN A 258 -7.94 -42.40 -2.27
C GLN A 258 -7.05 -41.17 -2.07
N ARG A 259 -7.36 -40.05 -2.72
CA ARG A 259 -6.40 -38.96 -2.98
C ARG A 259 -6.84 -37.60 -2.44
N TYR A 260 -8.12 -37.38 -2.20
CA TYR A 260 -8.63 -36.05 -1.85
C TYR A 260 -9.00 -35.88 -0.38
N ILE A 261 -9.73 -36.83 0.22
CA ILE A 261 -10.13 -36.71 1.61
C ILE A 261 -8.88 -36.72 2.49
N MET A 262 -8.69 -35.69 3.31
CA MET A 262 -7.56 -35.58 4.22
C MET A 262 -8.02 -35.78 5.65
N ARG A 263 -7.31 -36.63 6.38
CA ARG A 263 -7.39 -36.70 7.84
C ARG A 263 -6.26 -35.85 8.41
N GLN A 264 -6.59 -34.63 8.80
CA GLN A 264 -5.62 -33.68 9.33
C GLN A 264 -5.63 -33.74 10.86
N GLU A 265 -4.47 -34.02 11.44
CA GLU A 265 -4.25 -33.81 12.88
C GLU A 265 -3.85 -32.34 13.09
N GLU A 266 -4.73 -31.57 13.72
CA GLU A 266 -4.42 -30.22 14.15
C GLU A 266 -3.90 -30.28 15.58
N GLU A 267 -2.61 -29.97 15.75
CA GLU A 267 -2.04 -29.62 17.05
C GLU A 267 -2.12 -28.11 17.23
N LYS A 268 -3.13 -27.66 17.97
CA LYS A 268 -3.23 -26.27 18.38
C LYS A 268 -2.44 -26.09 19.66
N ILE A 269 -1.25 -25.53 19.50
CA ILE A 269 -0.52 -24.98 20.65
C ILE A 269 -1.26 -23.70 21.04
N ALA A 270 -1.66 -23.63 22.30
CA ALA A 270 -2.17 -22.43 22.91
C ALA A 270 -1.34 -22.14 24.15
N ILE A 271 -1.12 -20.86 24.43
CA ILE A 271 -0.48 -20.45 25.68
C ILE A 271 -1.60 -20.08 26.64
N ILE A 272 -1.76 -20.87 27.70
CA ILE A 272 -2.77 -20.62 28.74
C ILE A 272 -2.09 -20.24 30.06
N LYS A 273 -2.85 -19.58 30.93
CA LYS A 273 -2.48 -19.45 32.35
C LYS A 273 -3.00 -20.67 33.09
N ASP A 274 -2.13 -21.33 33.84
CA ASP A 274 -2.54 -22.36 34.77
C ASP A 274 -3.27 -21.77 35.98
N ARG A 275 -3.74 -22.65 36.86
CA ARG A 275 -4.48 -22.33 38.08
C ARG A 275 -3.67 -21.47 39.07
N HIS A 276 -2.36 -21.42 38.92
CA HIS A 276 -1.42 -20.64 39.72
C HIS A 276 -0.93 -19.38 38.98
N GLY A 277 -1.50 -19.07 37.81
CA GLY A 277 -1.16 -17.91 37.01
C GLY A 277 0.10 -18.07 36.15
N LYS A 278 0.71 -19.26 36.10
CA LYS A 278 1.92 -19.53 35.32
C LYS A 278 1.57 -19.88 33.88
N GLU A 279 2.34 -19.34 32.95
CA GLU A 279 2.19 -19.61 31.52
C GLU A 279 2.61 -21.04 31.20
N LYS A 280 1.72 -21.77 30.52
CA LYS A 280 1.98 -23.11 30.03
C LYS A 280 1.55 -23.19 28.57
N GLU A 281 2.46 -23.67 27.72
CA GLU A 281 2.10 -24.15 26.39
C GLU A 281 1.31 -25.45 26.56
N VAL A 282 0.07 -25.45 26.09
CA VAL A 282 -0.79 -26.64 26.05
C VAL A 282 -1.06 -26.92 24.59
N SER A 283 -0.83 -28.17 24.19
CA SER A 283 -1.28 -28.66 22.92
C SER A 283 -2.65 -29.30 23.06
N ASP A 284 -3.60 -28.82 22.27
CA ASP A 284 -4.85 -29.52 22.00
C ASP A 284 -4.72 -30.22 20.65
N LYS A 285 -4.91 -31.54 20.64
CA LYS A 285 -4.84 -32.35 19.43
C LYS A 285 -6.26 -32.69 19.02
N SER A 286 -6.65 -32.22 17.85
CA SER A 286 -7.94 -32.55 17.25
C SER A 286 -7.73 -33.13 15.85
N VAL A 287 -8.65 -33.98 15.43
CA VAL A 287 -8.63 -34.57 14.09
C VAL A 287 -9.76 -33.93 13.31
N LYS A 288 -9.48 -33.55 12.06
CA LYS A 288 -10.48 -33.06 11.11
C LYS A 288 -10.43 -33.86 9.83
N ILE A 289 -11.61 -34.12 9.26
CA ILE A 289 -11.75 -34.63 7.90
C ILE A 289 -12.00 -33.45 6.98
N ILE A 290 -11.08 -33.23 6.04
CA ILE A 290 -11.23 -32.26 4.95
C ILE A 290 -11.70 -33.02 3.72
N PHE A 291 -12.89 -32.66 3.26
CA PHE A 291 -13.38 -33.02 1.94
C PHE A 291 -13.09 -31.82 1.00
N PRO A 292 -12.60 -32.04 -0.24
CA PRO A 292 -12.32 -30.94 -1.16
C PRO A 292 -13.59 -30.14 -1.45
N ARG A 293 -13.54 -28.82 -1.40
CA ARG A 293 -14.65 -27.99 -1.91
C ARG A 293 -14.76 -28.20 -3.42
N TYR A 294 -15.94 -27.96 -3.98
CA TYR A 294 -16.21 -28.27 -5.37
C TYR A 294 -15.23 -27.58 -6.34
N HIS A 295 -14.99 -26.27 -6.21
CA HIS A 295 -14.01 -25.54 -7.05
C HIS A 295 -12.58 -26.07 -6.93
N GLN A 296 -12.22 -26.67 -5.79
CA GLN A 296 -10.90 -27.26 -5.56
C GLN A 296 -10.77 -28.63 -6.22
N LEU A 297 -11.83 -29.44 -6.18
CA LEU A 297 -11.90 -30.72 -6.88
C LEU A 297 -11.85 -30.48 -8.39
N ASP A 298 -12.71 -29.60 -8.88
CA ASP A 298 -12.85 -29.28 -10.30
C ASP A 298 -11.56 -28.71 -10.92
N VAL A 299 -10.90 -27.74 -10.26
CA VAL A 299 -9.64 -27.19 -10.80
C VAL A 299 -8.55 -28.26 -10.90
N VAL A 300 -8.44 -29.16 -9.92
CA VAL A 300 -7.40 -30.20 -9.94
C VAL A 300 -7.71 -31.23 -11.01
N GLU A 301 -8.95 -31.71 -11.11
CA GLU A 301 -9.30 -32.71 -12.14
C GLU A 301 -9.18 -32.14 -13.56
N LYS A 302 -9.59 -30.88 -13.80
CA LYS A 302 -9.39 -30.21 -15.10
C LYS A 302 -7.91 -30.07 -15.47
N LEU A 303 -7.08 -29.61 -14.54
CA LEU A 303 -5.64 -29.48 -14.77
C LEU A 303 -4.98 -30.83 -15.04
N ILE A 304 -5.39 -31.88 -14.33
CA ILE A 304 -4.85 -33.22 -14.56
C ILE A 304 -5.30 -33.78 -15.91
N ALA A 305 -6.59 -33.66 -16.26
CA ALA A 305 -7.10 -34.11 -17.55
C ALA A 305 -6.41 -33.40 -18.73
N ASP A 306 -6.26 -32.07 -18.66
CA ASP A 306 -5.56 -31.31 -19.71
C ASP A 306 -4.08 -31.68 -19.77
N THR A 307 -3.44 -31.95 -18.63
CA THR A 307 -2.02 -32.37 -18.61
C THR A 307 -1.83 -33.80 -19.14
N GLU A 308 -2.79 -34.70 -18.90
CA GLU A 308 -2.79 -36.04 -19.50
C GLU A 308 -2.97 -35.97 -21.03
N HIS A 309 -3.77 -35.03 -21.51
CA HIS A 309 -4.03 -34.83 -22.93
C HIS A 309 -2.88 -34.12 -23.67
N GLU A 310 -2.44 -32.97 -23.17
CA GLU A 310 -1.42 -32.11 -23.82
C GLU A 310 0.02 -32.55 -23.51
N GLY A 311 0.24 -33.25 -22.39
CA GLY A 311 1.57 -33.59 -21.89
C GLY A 311 2.27 -32.42 -21.19
N SER A 312 3.60 -32.32 -21.33
CA SER A 312 4.39 -31.23 -20.75
C SER A 312 4.46 -30.02 -21.67
N GLY A 313 4.71 -28.85 -21.09
CA GLY A 313 5.00 -27.62 -21.85
C GLY A 313 3.93 -26.54 -21.75
N CYS A 314 2.80 -26.79 -21.08
CA CYS A 314 1.68 -25.84 -20.97
C CYS A 314 1.79 -24.91 -19.73
N ASN A 315 1.25 -23.70 -19.85
CA ASN A 315 1.13 -22.74 -18.75
C ASN A 315 -0.34 -22.57 -18.36
N TYR A 316 -0.62 -22.63 -17.06
CA TYR A 316 -1.95 -22.47 -16.50
C TYR A 316 -1.95 -21.40 -15.40
N LEU A 317 -2.82 -20.40 -15.54
CA LEU A 317 -3.10 -19.40 -14.50
C LEU A 317 -4.40 -19.74 -13.79
N ILE A 318 -4.33 -19.89 -12.48
CA ILE A 318 -5.47 -20.15 -11.60
C ILE A 318 -5.71 -18.90 -10.75
N GLN A 319 -6.83 -18.22 -11.01
CA GLN A 319 -7.25 -17.03 -10.27
C GLN A 319 -8.23 -17.43 -9.17
N HIS A 320 -7.72 -17.62 -7.95
CA HIS A 320 -8.54 -18.02 -6.81
C HIS A 320 -8.45 -16.98 -5.69
N SER A 321 -9.60 -16.55 -5.17
CA SER A 321 -9.72 -15.55 -4.10
C SER A 321 -8.79 -15.79 -2.91
N ALA A 322 -8.38 -14.71 -2.25
CA ALA A 322 -7.58 -14.79 -1.04
C ALA A 322 -8.37 -15.49 0.07
N GLY A 323 -7.87 -16.65 0.49
CA GLY A 323 -8.48 -17.46 1.53
C GLY A 323 -9.52 -18.49 1.08
N SER A 324 -9.63 -18.72 -0.23
CA SER A 324 -10.47 -19.78 -0.82
C SER A 324 -10.01 -21.22 -0.54
N GLY A 325 -8.80 -21.41 0.02
CA GLY A 325 -8.20 -22.73 0.25
C GLY A 325 -7.18 -23.18 -0.81
N LYS A 326 -6.56 -22.25 -1.55
CA LYS A 326 -5.54 -22.53 -2.59
C LYS A 326 -4.46 -23.54 -2.18
N SER A 327 -4.00 -23.51 -0.93
CA SER A 327 -2.95 -24.41 -0.44
C SER A 327 -3.31 -25.89 -0.56
N ASN A 328 -4.59 -26.25 -0.35
CA ASN A 328 -5.04 -27.63 -0.52
C ASN A 328 -5.06 -28.01 -2.01
N SER A 329 -5.55 -27.12 -2.88
CA SER A 329 -5.53 -27.32 -4.35
C SER A 329 -4.10 -27.53 -4.88
N ILE A 330 -3.14 -26.72 -4.40
CA ILE A 330 -1.72 -26.88 -4.73
C ILE A 330 -1.22 -28.25 -4.30
N ALA A 331 -1.50 -28.68 -3.07
CA ALA A 331 -1.01 -29.95 -2.55
C ALA A 331 -1.60 -31.16 -3.30
N TRP A 332 -2.92 -31.17 -3.54
CA TRP A 332 -3.58 -32.20 -4.36
C TRP A 332 -3.01 -32.26 -5.78
N LEU A 333 -2.83 -31.10 -6.42
CA LEU A 333 -2.25 -31.00 -7.76
C LEU A 333 -0.82 -31.53 -7.80
N THR A 334 0.05 -31.09 -6.88
CA THR A 334 1.45 -31.52 -6.82
C THR A 334 1.58 -33.03 -6.68
N TYR A 335 0.80 -33.64 -5.79
CA TYR A 335 0.81 -35.10 -5.63
C TYR A 335 0.37 -35.81 -6.90
N ARG A 336 -0.76 -35.37 -7.49
CA ARG A 336 -1.30 -35.95 -8.72
C ARG A 336 -0.32 -35.86 -9.88
N LEU A 337 0.30 -34.70 -10.11
CA LEU A 337 1.31 -34.48 -11.16
C LEU A 337 2.53 -35.40 -10.98
N SER A 338 2.98 -35.63 -9.74
CA SER A 338 4.14 -36.50 -9.47
C SER A 338 3.90 -37.97 -9.81
N SER A 339 2.62 -38.39 -9.77
CA SER A 339 2.16 -39.75 -10.06
C SER A 339 1.54 -39.91 -11.45
N LEU A 340 1.60 -38.87 -12.29
CA LEU A 340 0.88 -38.83 -13.55
C LEU A 340 1.61 -39.61 -14.65
N HIS A 341 0.85 -40.41 -15.40
CA HIS A 341 1.35 -41.24 -16.50
C HIS A 341 0.66 -40.87 -17.81
N ASP A 342 1.38 -40.99 -18.93
CA ASP A 342 0.81 -40.88 -20.27
C ASP A 342 0.10 -42.17 -20.70
N ASN A 343 -0.52 -42.15 -21.89
CA ASN A 343 -1.20 -43.31 -22.48
C ASN A 343 -0.30 -44.54 -22.69
N HIS A 344 1.03 -44.38 -22.62
CA HIS A 344 2.01 -45.45 -22.72
C HIS A 344 2.54 -45.91 -21.35
N ASN A 345 1.94 -45.44 -20.25
CA ASN A 345 2.37 -45.67 -18.86
C ASN A 345 3.75 -45.09 -18.50
N ASN A 346 4.26 -44.11 -19.25
CA ASN A 346 5.48 -43.40 -18.86
C ASN A 346 5.12 -42.21 -17.97
N HIS A 347 5.98 -41.90 -17.01
CA HIS A 347 5.80 -40.70 -16.21
C HIS A 347 5.81 -39.45 -17.11
N ILE A 348 4.79 -38.60 -16.98
CA ILE A 348 4.76 -37.32 -17.71
C ILE A 348 5.89 -36.43 -17.19
N PHE A 349 6.04 -36.31 -15.86
CA PHE A 349 7.09 -35.51 -15.25
C PHE A 349 8.09 -36.38 -14.46
N LYS A 350 9.38 -36.04 -14.59
CA LYS A 350 10.46 -36.54 -13.73
C LYS A 350 10.37 -35.97 -12.32
N GLY A 351 9.94 -34.71 -12.20
CA GLY A 351 9.84 -33.99 -10.94
C GLY A 351 8.83 -32.85 -10.95
N VAL A 352 8.32 -32.53 -9.76
CA VAL A 352 7.40 -31.42 -9.52
C VAL A 352 8.03 -30.44 -8.54
N PHE A 353 8.20 -29.20 -8.94
CA PHE A 353 8.71 -28.11 -8.10
C PHE A 353 7.56 -27.27 -7.56
N VAL A 354 7.48 -27.11 -6.24
CA VAL A 354 6.56 -26.19 -5.59
C VAL A 354 7.35 -24.97 -5.14
N VAL A 355 6.99 -23.82 -5.70
CA VAL A 355 7.74 -22.57 -5.58
C VAL A 355 6.89 -21.52 -4.88
N THR A 356 7.42 -20.95 -3.79
CA THR A 356 6.76 -19.89 -3.03
C THR A 356 7.69 -18.67 -2.86
N ASP A 357 7.11 -17.47 -2.76
CA ASP A 357 7.86 -16.21 -2.62
C ASP A 357 8.37 -15.96 -1.17
N ARG A 358 7.83 -16.66 -0.14
CA ARG A 358 8.08 -16.29 1.28
C ARG A 358 8.22 -17.46 2.25
N ARG A 359 9.16 -17.31 3.20
CA ARG A 359 9.50 -18.27 4.28
C ARG A 359 8.31 -18.85 5.06
N VAL A 360 7.34 -18.02 5.42
CA VAL A 360 6.19 -18.41 6.28
C VAL A 360 5.16 -19.24 5.51
N LEU A 361 4.93 -18.89 4.24
CA LEU A 361 4.04 -19.62 3.34
C LEU A 361 4.56 -21.03 3.05
N ASN A 362 5.89 -21.15 2.98
CA ASN A 362 6.58 -22.40 2.74
C ASN A 362 6.25 -23.46 3.79
N LYS A 363 6.15 -23.10 5.09
CA LYS A 363 5.87 -24.09 6.16
C LYS A 363 4.45 -24.65 6.10
N GLN A 364 3.43 -23.83 5.91
CA GLN A 364 2.04 -24.30 5.83
C GLN A 364 1.81 -25.20 4.61
N LEU A 365 2.37 -24.83 3.46
CA LEU A 365 2.33 -25.66 2.26
C LEU A 365 3.11 -26.96 2.44
N GLN A 366 4.28 -26.93 3.10
CA GLN A 366 5.02 -28.13 3.49
C GLN A 366 4.19 -29.05 4.37
N ASP A 367 3.63 -28.53 5.47
CA ASP A 367 2.82 -29.32 6.41
C ASP A 367 1.61 -29.95 5.69
N THR A 368 1.00 -29.21 4.76
CA THR A 368 -0.12 -29.68 3.94
C THR A 368 0.32 -30.80 2.99
N ILE A 369 1.42 -30.63 2.25
CA ILE A 369 1.96 -31.62 1.30
C ILE A 369 2.47 -32.87 2.02
N LEU A 370 3.19 -32.71 3.14
CA LEU A 370 3.66 -33.82 3.97
C LEU A 370 2.49 -34.61 4.58
N GLY A 371 1.36 -33.95 4.86
CA GLY A 371 0.12 -34.61 5.26
C GLY A 371 -0.47 -35.58 4.21
N PHE A 372 -0.03 -35.50 2.93
CA PHE A 372 -0.40 -36.44 1.86
C PHE A 372 0.55 -37.64 1.74
N GLU A 373 1.63 -37.69 2.52
CA GLU A 373 2.68 -38.70 2.32
C GLU A 373 2.22 -40.10 2.74
N HIS A 374 2.43 -41.07 1.84
CA HIS A 374 2.24 -42.50 2.11
C HIS A 374 3.52 -43.32 1.82
N VAL A 375 4.60 -42.68 1.34
CA VAL A 375 5.88 -43.32 0.99
C VAL A 375 7.04 -42.37 1.33
N GLU A 376 7.79 -42.69 2.39
CA GLU A 376 8.98 -41.95 2.84
C GLU A 376 9.97 -41.73 1.68
N GLY A 377 10.41 -40.49 1.49
CA GLY A 377 11.50 -40.13 0.57
C GLY A 377 11.07 -39.60 -0.81
N THR A 378 9.77 -39.41 -1.05
CA THR A 378 9.25 -38.83 -2.31
C THR A 378 9.27 -37.30 -2.33
N VAL A 379 9.26 -36.67 -1.15
CA VAL A 379 9.23 -35.21 -0.98
C VAL A 379 10.57 -34.72 -0.43
N THR A 380 11.24 -33.84 -1.16
CA THR A 380 12.44 -33.13 -0.71
C THR A 380 12.08 -31.70 -0.34
N THR A 381 12.20 -31.39 0.95
CA THR A 381 11.94 -30.03 1.46
C THR A 381 13.24 -29.26 1.62
N ILE A 382 13.30 -28.05 1.06
CA ILE A 382 14.49 -27.20 1.09
C ILE A 382 14.13 -25.86 1.74
N THR A 383 14.72 -25.62 2.92
CA THR A 383 14.46 -24.45 3.73
C THR A 383 15.72 -23.59 3.89
N GLU A 384 15.55 -22.36 4.37
CA GLU A 384 16.69 -21.50 4.67
C GLU A 384 17.49 -21.92 5.92
N LYS A 385 16.93 -22.81 6.74
CA LYS A 385 17.63 -23.38 7.89
C LYS A 385 18.63 -24.47 7.47
N ASP A 386 18.51 -24.97 6.25
CA ASP A 386 19.44 -25.95 5.71
C ASP A 386 20.77 -25.27 5.37
N ALA A 387 21.82 -25.62 6.11
CA ALA A 387 23.18 -25.12 5.86
C ALA A 387 23.66 -25.40 4.41
N ASN A 388 23.18 -26.50 3.82
CA ASN A 388 23.55 -26.96 2.48
C ASN A 388 22.35 -26.93 1.50
N ALA A 389 21.44 -25.96 1.65
CA ALA A 389 20.19 -25.88 0.86
C ALA A 389 20.40 -25.98 -0.66
N SER A 390 21.46 -25.35 -1.17
CA SER A 390 21.74 -25.30 -2.61
C SER A 390 22.31 -26.63 -3.12
N GLU A 391 23.15 -27.31 -2.33
CA GLU A 391 23.62 -28.67 -2.65
C GLU A 391 22.45 -29.65 -2.67
N LYS A 392 21.56 -29.59 -1.67
CA LYS A 392 20.33 -30.41 -1.64
C LYS A 392 19.46 -30.20 -2.88
N LEU A 393 19.31 -28.96 -3.36
CA LEU A 393 18.51 -28.67 -4.56
C LEU A 393 19.16 -29.26 -5.81
N ARG A 394 20.47 -29.09 -5.98
CA ARG A 394 21.24 -29.68 -7.08
C ARG A 394 21.11 -31.21 -7.07
N ASP A 395 21.31 -31.83 -5.92
CA ASP A 395 21.29 -33.29 -5.78
C ASP A 395 19.88 -33.85 -6.07
N ALA A 396 18.82 -33.14 -5.67
CA ALA A 396 17.44 -33.50 -6.01
C ALA A 396 17.15 -33.42 -7.51
N ILE A 397 17.66 -32.40 -8.21
CA ILE A 397 17.49 -32.26 -9.66
C ILE A 397 18.26 -33.35 -10.42
N ASN A 398 19.50 -33.63 -10.00
CA ASN A 398 20.36 -34.63 -10.64
C ASN A 398 19.98 -36.08 -10.31
N SER A 399 19.09 -36.30 -9.33
CA SER A 399 18.53 -37.62 -9.03
C SER A 399 17.85 -38.26 -10.26
N GLU A 400 17.86 -39.59 -10.33
CA GLU A 400 17.11 -40.38 -11.33
C GLU A 400 15.61 -40.07 -11.26
N LYS A 401 15.07 -39.92 -10.03
CA LYS A 401 13.72 -39.45 -9.76
C LYS A 401 13.76 -38.24 -8.83
N THR A 402 13.41 -37.08 -9.36
CA THR A 402 13.42 -35.81 -8.63
C THR A 402 12.30 -35.75 -7.59
N GLY A 403 11.16 -36.42 -7.85
CA GLY A 403 10.02 -36.44 -6.93
C GLY A 403 9.39 -35.06 -6.77
N ILE A 404 8.97 -34.72 -5.56
CA ILE A 404 8.40 -33.40 -5.24
C ILE A 404 9.47 -32.58 -4.53
N VAL A 405 9.77 -31.38 -5.03
CA VAL A 405 10.76 -30.46 -4.43
C VAL A 405 10.08 -29.16 -4.02
N ILE A 406 10.10 -28.86 -2.74
CA ILE A 406 9.54 -27.61 -2.20
C ILE A 406 10.69 -26.64 -1.91
N THR A 407 10.70 -25.49 -2.59
CA THR A 407 11.81 -24.53 -2.50
C THR A 407 11.38 -23.08 -2.75
N THR A 408 12.32 -22.15 -2.56
CA THR A 408 12.15 -20.73 -2.86
C THR A 408 12.91 -20.37 -4.14
N LEU A 409 12.41 -19.41 -4.94
CA LEU A 409 13.07 -19.00 -6.19
C LEU A 409 14.51 -18.48 -6.03
N GLN A 410 14.88 -18.00 -4.84
CA GLN A 410 16.18 -17.37 -4.59
C GLN A 410 17.37 -18.34 -4.67
N ARG A 411 17.13 -19.66 -4.69
CA ARG A 411 18.17 -20.70 -4.62
C ARG A 411 18.66 -21.19 -6.00
N PHE A 412 17.80 -21.17 -7.02
CA PHE A 412 18.16 -21.56 -8.40
C PHE A 412 19.41 -20.84 -8.98
N PRO A 413 19.64 -19.54 -8.73
CA PRO A 413 20.82 -18.84 -9.24
C PRO A 413 22.16 -19.44 -8.82
N GLN A 414 22.22 -20.17 -7.70
CA GLN A 414 23.47 -20.69 -7.14
C GLN A 414 23.86 -22.05 -7.71
N ILE A 415 22.93 -22.75 -8.35
CA ILE A 415 23.10 -24.14 -8.81
C ILE A 415 23.07 -24.29 -10.33
N TYR A 416 22.68 -23.23 -11.05
CA TYR A 416 22.54 -23.21 -12.51
C TYR A 416 23.72 -23.85 -13.26
N GLU A 417 24.96 -23.57 -12.85
CA GLU A 417 26.18 -24.06 -13.53
C GLU A 417 26.58 -25.50 -13.14
N GLN A 418 25.82 -26.16 -12.24
CA GLN A 418 26.17 -27.46 -11.66
C GLN A 418 25.17 -28.58 -12.00
N ILE A 419 24.19 -28.31 -12.86
CA ILE A 419 23.17 -29.28 -13.27
C ILE A 419 23.65 -29.98 -14.55
N THR A 420 23.72 -31.31 -14.50
CA THR A 420 24.35 -32.15 -15.51
C THR A 420 23.31 -32.69 -16.51
N SER A 421 23.02 -31.89 -17.56
CA SER A 421 22.12 -32.19 -18.70
C SER A 421 20.61 -32.31 -18.41
N HIS A 422 19.81 -31.57 -19.19
CA HIS A 422 18.34 -31.51 -19.11
C HIS A 422 17.61 -32.27 -20.21
N SER A 423 18.32 -32.73 -21.24
CA SER A 423 17.72 -33.29 -22.46
C SER A 423 16.78 -34.46 -22.13
N GLY A 424 15.52 -34.31 -22.53
CA GLY A 424 14.45 -35.31 -22.30
C GLY A 424 13.79 -35.30 -20.92
N ASN A 425 14.25 -34.48 -19.96
CA ASN A 425 13.63 -34.40 -18.63
C ASN A 425 12.48 -33.39 -18.60
N ARG A 426 11.29 -33.86 -18.24
CA ARG A 426 10.07 -33.04 -18.12
C ARG A 426 9.78 -32.67 -16.67
N TYR A 427 9.48 -31.41 -16.40
CA TYR A 427 9.19 -30.92 -15.04
C TYR A 427 7.90 -30.10 -14.98
N ALA A 428 7.19 -30.22 -13.86
CA ALA A 428 6.07 -29.36 -13.51
C ALA A 428 6.50 -28.34 -12.45
N VAL A 429 6.08 -27.09 -12.59
CA VAL A 429 6.41 -25.99 -11.68
C VAL A 429 5.11 -25.37 -11.17
N VAL A 430 4.77 -25.64 -9.92
CA VAL A 430 3.60 -25.06 -9.23
C VAL A 430 4.04 -23.82 -8.47
N VAL A 431 3.45 -22.66 -8.80
CA VAL A 431 3.83 -21.36 -8.23
C VAL A 431 2.69 -20.81 -7.40
N ASP A 432 2.95 -20.52 -6.12
CA ASP A 432 2.02 -19.77 -5.28
C ASP A 432 2.34 -18.26 -5.32
N GLU A 433 1.30 -17.43 -5.37
CA GLU A 433 1.35 -15.97 -5.41
C GLU A 433 2.21 -15.39 -6.55
N ALA A 434 1.83 -15.70 -7.81
CA ALA A 434 2.57 -15.35 -9.03
C ALA A 434 2.62 -13.84 -9.41
N HIS A 435 2.66 -12.91 -8.44
CA HIS A 435 2.48 -11.46 -8.66
C HIS A 435 3.64 -10.54 -8.22
N SER A 436 4.59 -10.91 -7.33
CA SER A 436 5.54 -9.94 -6.70
C SER A 436 7.05 -10.10 -6.94
N SER A 437 7.53 -11.19 -7.53
CA SER A 437 8.99 -11.45 -7.68
C SER A 437 9.28 -12.58 -8.68
N GLN A 438 8.30 -13.47 -8.85
CA GLN A 438 8.31 -14.62 -9.73
C GLN A 438 8.21 -14.26 -11.23
N SER A 439 8.05 -12.98 -11.57
CA SER A 439 7.99 -12.50 -12.96
C SER A 439 9.27 -11.75 -13.38
N GLY A 440 10.36 -11.88 -12.62
CA GLY A 440 11.65 -11.21 -12.88
C GLY A 440 12.82 -12.19 -13.08
N LYS A 441 14.05 -11.73 -12.79
CA LYS A 441 15.32 -12.48 -13.02
C LYS A 441 15.40 -13.84 -12.34
N SER A 442 14.68 -14.06 -11.25
CA SER A 442 14.71 -15.36 -10.55
C SER A 442 13.95 -16.45 -11.28
N ALA A 443 12.86 -16.11 -11.97
CA ALA A 443 12.10 -17.08 -12.76
C ALA A 443 12.78 -17.38 -14.10
N GLU A 444 13.43 -16.38 -14.70
CA GLU A 444 14.37 -16.56 -15.82
C GLU A 444 15.45 -17.59 -15.44
N LYS A 445 16.05 -17.46 -14.26
CA LYS A 445 17.06 -18.42 -13.77
C LYS A 445 16.50 -19.79 -13.43
N LEU A 446 15.25 -19.91 -13.00
CA LEU A 446 14.59 -21.20 -12.84
C LEU A 446 14.39 -21.87 -14.20
N LYS A 447 13.88 -21.13 -15.19
CA LYS A 447 13.72 -21.62 -16.57
C LYS A 447 15.08 -22.06 -17.12
N ALA A 448 16.09 -21.19 -17.06
CA ALA A 448 17.44 -21.54 -17.50
C ALA A 448 17.99 -22.79 -16.80
N ALA A 449 17.73 -22.96 -15.51
CA ALA A 449 18.19 -24.12 -14.74
C ALA A 449 17.40 -25.42 -14.95
N LEU A 450 16.29 -25.42 -15.69
CA LEU A 450 15.47 -26.64 -15.90
C LEU A 450 15.07 -26.86 -17.37
N ALA A 451 15.25 -25.85 -18.22
CA ALA A 451 14.85 -25.85 -19.62
C ALA A 451 15.67 -26.85 -20.43
N ASP A 452 14.96 -27.62 -21.26
CA ASP A 452 15.56 -28.36 -22.35
C ASP A 452 15.72 -27.40 -23.54
N THR A 453 16.97 -27.18 -23.94
CA THR A 453 17.36 -26.22 -24.97
C THR A 453 17.49 -26.83 -26.35
N ASP A 454 17.30 -28.15 -26.52
CA ASP A 454 17.56 -28.84 -27.79
C ASP A 454 16.66 -28.34 -28.93
N GLU A 455 15.38 -28.05 -28.63
CA GLU A 455 14.45 -27.47 -29.60
C GLU A 455 14.84 -26.03 -29.96
N ALA A 456 15.16 -25.21 -28.96
CA ALA A 456 15.60 -23.84 -29.18
C ALA A 456 16.90 -23.80 -30.00
N LEU A 457 17.77 -24.79 -29.83
CA LEU A 457 19.03 -24.92 -30.56
C LEU A 457 18.79 -25.25 -32.04
N LYS A 458 17.80 -26.11 -32.34
CA LYS A 458 17.37 -26.37 -33.72
C LYS A 458 16.75 -25.14 -34.36
N GLU A 459 15.87 -24.43 -33.66
CA GLU A 459 15.31 -23.17 -34.15
C GLU A 459 16.39 -22.12 -34.41
N LEU A 460 17.40 -22.02 -33.54
CA LEU A 460 18.55 -21.14 -33.74
C LEU A 460 19.41 -21.58 -34.93
N ALA A 461 19.59 -22.89 -35.15
CA ALA A 461 20.32 -23.44 -36.30
C ALA A 461 19.63 -23.06 -37.61
N ASP A 462 18.31 -23.21 -37.68
CA ASP A 462 17.51 -22.79 -38.82
C ASP A 462 17.56 -21.26 -39.00
N TRP A 463 17.51 -20.49 -37.90
CA TRP A 463 17.59 -19.03 -37.91
C TRP A 463 18.95 -18.49 -38.40
N GLU A 464 20.04 -19.15 -38.03
CA GLU A 464 21.41 -18.78 -38.44
C GLU A 464 21.87 -19.49 -39.74
N GLU A 465 21.00 -20.30 -40.38
CA GLU A 465 21.30 -21.14 -41.54
C GLU A 465 22.54 -22.04 -41.34
N LYS A 466 22.68 -22.64 -40.15
CA LYS A 466 23.79 -23.50 -39.73
C LYS A 466 23.31 -24.91 -39.38
N SER A 467 24.24 -25.87 -39.30
CA SER A 467 23.94 -27.17 -38.70
C SER A 467 23.92 -27.09 -37.17
N VAL A 468 23.16 -28.00 -36.52
CA VAL A 468 23.13 -28.08 -35.04
C VAL A 468 24.53 -28.37 -34.49
N GLU A 469 25.28 -29.26 -35.15
CA GLU A 469 26.65 -29.62 -34.74
C GLU A 469 27.65 -28.45 -34.87
N GLU A 470 27.39 -27.51 -35.78
CA GLU A 470 28.18 -26.28 -35.90
C GLU A 470 27.88 -25.33 -34.74
N LEU A 471 26.60 -25.13 -34.39
CA LEU A 471 26.22 -24.29 -33.25
C LEU A 471 26.65 -24.86 -31.90
N GLU A 472 26.59 -26.18 -31.71
CA GLU A 472 27.08 -26.83 -30.50
C GLU A 472 28.58 -26.56 -30.26
N LYS A 473 29.38 -26.50 -31.33
CA LYS A 473 30.81 -26.16 -31.24
C LYS A 473 31.05 -24.68 -30.93
N GLU A 474 30.11 -23.83 -31.30
CA GLU A 474 30.11 -22.39 -31.01
C GLU A 474 29.38 -22.03 -29.70
N GLN A 475 28.88 -23.03 -28.95
CA GLN A 475 28.06 -22.82 -27.77
C GLN A 475 28.85 -22.09 -26.69
N ASP A 476 28.41 -20.89 -26.38
CA ASP A 476 28.90 -20.08 -25.27
C ASP A 476 27.77 -19.81 -24.26
N LYS A 477 28.12 -19.12 -23.17
CA LYS A 477 27.13 -18.78 -22.14
C LYS A 477 26.03 -17.84 -22.65
N LEU A 478 26.33 -16.99 -23.63
CA LEU A 478 25.32 -16.11 -24.25
C LEU A 478 24.24 -16.94 -24.92
N MET A 479 24.69 -17.92 -25.73
CA MET A 479 23.82 -18.81 -26.45
C MET A 479 22.95 -19.61 -25.47
N LEU A 480 23.50 -20.17 -24.40
CA LEU A 480 22.71 -20.89 -23.39
C LEU A 480 21.60 -20.03 -22.77
N ASP A 481 21.91 -18.80 -22.38
CA ASP A 481 20.93 -17.89 -21.82
C ASP A 481 19.86 -17.50 -22.86
N LEU A 482 20.22 -17.30 -24.14
CA LEU A 482 19.28 -17.08 -25.24
C LEU A 482 18.37 -18.28 -25.49
N LEU A 483 18.94 -19.49 -25.49
CA LEU A 483 18.21 -20.73 -25.71
C LEU A 483 17.18 -20.97 -24.60
N SER A 484 17.44 -20.51 -23.38
CA SER A 484 16.52 -20.62 -22.23
C SER A 484 15.32 -19.65 -22.24
N GLN A 485 15.23 -18.79 -23.26
CA GLN A 485 14.16 -17.81 -23.39
C GLN A 485 12.83 -18.44 -23.83
N GLY A 486 11.75 -17.73 -23.53
CA GLY A 486 10.40 -18.12 -23.95
C GLY A 486 9.87 -19.35 -23.19
N GLN A 487 9.09 -20.14 -23.91
CA GLN A 487 8.43 -21.34 -23.40
C GLN A 487 9.21 -22.58 -23.84
N HIS A 488 9.29 -23.58 -22.97
CA HIS A 488 9.99 -24.84 -23.25
C HIS A 488 9.02 -26.00 -23.08
N LYS A 489 9.02 -26.92 -24.06
CA LYS A 489 8.12 -28.09 -24.06
C LYS A 489 8.33 -29.00 -22.85
N ASN A 490 9.50 -28.98 -22.22
CA ASN A 490 9.78 -29.80 -21.05
C ASN A 490 9.30 -29.17 -19.73
N LEU A 491 8.79 -27.93 -19.74
CA LEU A 491 8.36 -27.20 -18.53
C LEU A 491 6.88 -26.83 -18.58
N SER A 492 6.10 -27.36 -17.63
CA SER A 492 4.72 -26.92 -17.40
C SER A 492 4.62 -26.04 -16.17
N PHE A 493 3.93 -24.89 -16.27
CA PHE A 493 3.72 -23.98 -15.14
C PHE A 493 2.27 -23.98 -14.66
N TYR A 494 2.05 -24.09 -13.35
CA TYR A 494 0.74 -24.01 -12.71
C TYR A 494 0.77 -22.87 -11.68
N ALA A 495 0.34 -21.67 -12.09
CA ALA A 495 0.49 -20.46 -11.32
C ALA A 495 -0.83 -20.08 -10.61
N PHE A 496 -0.81 -20.04 -9.28
CA PHE A 496 -1.94 -19.61 -8.45
C PHE A 496 -1.76 -18.16 -8.00
N THR A 497 -2.84 -17.37 -8.06
CA THR A 497 -2.85 -16.00 -7.53
C THR A 497 -4.28 -15.52 -7.27
N ALA A 498 -4.47 -14.63 -6.29
CA ALA A 498 -5.75 -13.92 -6.13
C ALA A 498 -5.83 -12.65 -7.00
N THR A 499 -4.68 -12.07 -7.30
CA THR A 499 -4.56 -10.72 -7.87
C THR A 499 -3.54 -10.74 -9.03
N PRO A 500 -3.90 -11.30 -10.19
CA PRO A 500 -2.98 -11.37 -11.32
C PRO A 500 -2.66 -9.97 -11.86
N LYS A 501 -1.38 -9.70 -12.16
CA LYS A 501 -0.97 -8.49 -12.88
C LYS A 501 -1.14 -8.69 -14.40
N PRO A 502 -1.18 -7.61 -15.21
CA PRO A 502 -1.17 -7.73 -16.68
C PRO A 502 -0.09 -8.72 -17.18
N LYS A 503 1.13 -8.53 -16.68
CA LYS A 503 2.27 -9.41 -16.96
C LYS A 503 1.98 -10.89 -16.68
N THR A 504 1.38 -11.19 -15.53
CA THR A 504 1.05 -12.56 -15.10
C THR A 504 0.00 -13.19 -16.02
N LEU A 505 -1.03 -12.43 -16.42
CA LEU A 505 -2.08 -12.88 -17.36
C LEU A 505 -1.50 -13.22 -18.73
N GLN A 506 -0.63 -12.38 -19.27
CA GLN A 506 -0.02 -12.64 -20.58
C GLN A 506 0.98 -13.80 -20.55
N THR A 507 1.65 -14.07 -19.42
CA THR A 507 2.63 -15.18 -19.30
C THR A 507 1.97 -16.54 -19.01
N PHE A 508 0.94 -16.57 -18.17
CA PHE A 508 0.35 -17.84 -17.69
C PHE A 508 -1.13 -18.01 -18.04
N GLY A 509 -1.81 -16.95 -18.46
CA GLY A 509 -3.21 -17.00 -18.85
C GLY A 509 -3.42 -17.68 -20.19
N ILE A 510 -4.66 -18.09 -20.43
CA ILE A 510 -5.07 -18.63 -21.72
C ILE A 510 -5.45 -17.49 -22.66
N LEU A 511 -4.99 -17.60 -23.91
CA LEU A 511 -5.42 -16.73 -25.00
C LEU A 511 -6.86 -17.07 -25.36
N VAL A 512 -7.79 -16.12 -25.20
CA VAL A 512 -9.22 -16.33 -25.47
C VAL A 512 -9.68 -15.71 -26.76
N GLU A 513 -9.03 -14.62 -27.16
CA GLU A 513 -9.32 -13.93 -28.41
C GLU A 513 -7.99 -13.47 -29.00
N LYS A 514 -7.70 -13.94 -30.21
CA LYS A 514 -6.51 -13.52 -30.95
C LYS A 514 -6.86 -12.26 -31.74
N GLY A 515 -6.14 -11.17 -31.47
CA GLY A 515 -6.31 -9.91 -32.16
C GLY A 515 -5.70 -9.93 -33.56
N GLU A 516 -5.97 -8.87 -34.34
CA GLU A 516 -5.29 -8.63 -35.63
C GLU A 516 -3.77 -8.51 -35.46
N THR A 517 -3.35 -7.99 -34.31
CA THR A 517 -1.96 -7.79 -33.91
C THR A 517 -1.78 -8.29 -32.47
N PRO A 518 -0.56 -8.73 -32.06
CA PRO A 518 -0.33 -9.28 -30.72
C PRO A 518 -0.70 -8.33 -29.57
N ASP A 519 -0.63 -7.02 -29.78
CA ASP A 519 -1.03 -5.97 -28.84
C ASP A 519 -2.55 -5.81 -28.70
N LYS A 520 -3.36 -6.57 -29.45
CA LYS A 520 -4.82 -6.64 -29.34
C LYS A 520 -5.32 -8.01 -28.83
N ASP A 521 -4.42 -8.92 -28.49
CA ASP A 521 -4.78 -10.22 -27.92
C ASP A 521 -5.51 -10.06 -26.57
N LYS A 522 -6.34 -11.04 -26.19
CA LYS A 522 -7.01 -11.06 -24.88
C LYS A 522 -6.69 -12.32 -24.10
N TYR A 523 -6.37 -12.14 -22.82
CA TYR A 523 -6.00 -13.23 -21.93
C TYR A 523 -6.87 -13.27 -20.67
N LYS A 524 -7.20 -14.48 -20.22
CA LYS A 524 -7.86 -14.73 -18.92
C LYS A 524 -7.20 -15.88 -18.16
N ALA A 525 -7.56 -16.04 -16.89
CA ALA A 525 -7.19 -17.23 -16.13
C ALA A 525 -7.84 -18.49 -16.70
N TYR A 526 -7.13 -19.61 -16.66
CA TYR A 526 -7.65 -20.93 -17.04
C TYR A 526 -8.82 -21.36 -16.13
N HIS A 527 -8.70 -21.07 -14.83
CA HIS A 527 -9.74 -21.34 -13.84
C HIS A 527 -9.89 -20.17 -12.88
N ASN A 528 -11.13 -19.71 -12.68
CA ASN A 528 -11.46 -18.60 -11.80
C ASN A 528 -12.38 -19.04 -10.66
N TYR A 529 -12.05 -18.60 -9.44
CA TYR A 529 -12.90 -18.66 -8.26
C TYR A 529 -12.83 -17.30 -7.56
N SER A 530 -13.84 -16.47 -7.86
CA SER A 530 -13.82 -15.02 -7.65
C SER A 530 -14.01 -14.63 -6.17
N MET A 531 -13.78 -13.35 -5.85
CA MET A 531 -14.13 -12.84 -4.52
C MET A 531 -15.65 -12.82 -4.32
N LEU A 532 -16.41 -12.46 -5.37
CA LEU A 532 -17.87 -12.47 -5.37
C LEU A 532 -18.42 -13.85 -4.94
N GLN A 533 -18.07 -14.91 -5.68
CA GLN A 533 -18.53 -16.26 -5.38
C GLN A 533 -18.13 -16.70 -3.96
N ALA A 534 -16.87 -16.46 -3.57
CA ALA A 534 -16.38 -16.85 -2.26
C ALA A 534 -17.08 -16.13 -1.09
N ILE A 535 -17.54 -14.89 -1.29
CA ILE A 535 -18.29 -14.11 -0.30
C ILE A 535 -19.72 -14.63 -0.21
N GLU A 536 -20.40 -14.80 -1.35
CA GLU A 536 -21.79 -15.26 -1.40
C GLU A 536 -21.96 -16.70 -0.87
N GLU A 537 -20.97 -17.58 -1.12
CA GLU A 537 -20.93 -18.93 -0.55
C GLU A 537 -20.48 -18.96 0.94
N GLY A 538 -20.15 -17.79 1.53
CA GLY A 538 -19.77 -17.69 2.94
C GLY A 538 -18.39 -18.25 3.29
N PHE A 539 -17.56 -18.58 2.30
CA PHE A 539 -16.20 -19.06 2.52
C PHE A 539 -15.24 -17.96 2.97
N ILE A 540 -15.51 -16.71 2.60
CA ILE A 540 -14.81 -15.52 3.08
C ILE A 540 -15.81 -14.42 3.48
N LYS A 541 -15.37 -13.47 4.30
CA LYS A 541 -16.16 -12.28 4.68
C LYS A 541 -15.86 -11.11 3.76
N ASP A 542 -16.88 -10.28 3.51
CA ASP A 542 -16.75 -9.03 2.78
C ASP A 542 -16.20 -7.91 3.67
N VAL A 543 -15.00 -7.44 3.34
CA VAL A 543 -14.29 -6.38 4.08
C VAL A 543 -14.67 -4.97 3.70
N LEU A 544 -15.45 -4.82 2.64
CA LEU A 544 -15.90 -3.54 2.14
C LEU A 544 -17.26 -3.14 2.69
N LYS A 545 -17.92 -4.05 3.44
CA LYS A 545 -19.26 -3.84 4.01
C LYS A 545 -19.32 -2.77 5.08
N ASN A 546 -18.39 -2.78 6.04
CA ASN A 546 -18.35 -1.78 7.12
C ASN A 546 -17.04 -0.98 7.04
N TYR A 547 -16.99 -0.04 6.09
CA TYR A 547 -15.82 0.81 5.85
C TYR A 547 -16.06 2.23 6.35
N THR A 548 -15.20 2.72 7.24
CA THR A 548 -15.23 4.10 7.73
C THR A 548 -13.93 4.79 7.38
N THR A 549 -14.01 5.85 6.57
CA THR A 549 -12.86 6.73 6.30
C THR A 549 -12.83 7.86 7.32
N TYR A 550 -11.64 8.35 7.65
CA TYR A 550 -11.43 9.52 8.48
C TYR A 550 -10.87 10.64 7.62
N GLN A 551 -11.55 11.77 7.64
CA GLN A 551 -11.05 13.01 7.10
C GLN A 551 -10.11 13.66 8.11
N ILE A 552 -8.92 14.03 7.65
CA ILE A 552 -7.93 14.75 8.45
C ILE A 552 -7.81 16.16 7.88
N SER A 553 -8.11 17.15 8.70
CA SER A 553 -7.92 18.56 8.37
C SER A 553 -6.89 19.19 9.29
N TYR A 554 -5.83 19.75 8.72
CA TYR A 554 -4.72 20.31 9.47
C TYR A 554 -4.21 21.60 8.85
N GLU A 555 -3.50 22.37 9.67
CA GLU A 555 -2.90 23.63 9.29
C GLU A 555 -1.45 23.69 9.79
N ILE A 556 -0.54 23.98 8.87
CA ILE A 556 0.88 24.17 9.13
C ILE A 556 1.18 25.66 8.97
N ALA A 557 1.98 26.22 9.88
CA ALA A 557 2.51 27.57 9.74
C ALA A 557 4.04 27.54 9.74
N ARG A 558 4.65 28.49 9.03
CA ARG A 558 6.10 28.72 9.12
C ARG A 558 6.44 29.28 10.50
N GLN A 559 7.48 28.74 11.10
CA GLN A 559 8.01 29.12 12.41
C GLN A 559 9.33 29.90 12.28
N SER A 560 10.12 29.64 11.25
CA SER A 560 11.41 30.29 11.06
C SER A 560 11.30 31.64 10.35
N GLU A 561 12.30 32.51 10.52
CA GLU A 561 12.37 33.82 9.85
C GLU A 561 12.77 33.68 8.36
N ASP A 562 13.53 32.66 7.99
CA ASP A 562 13.88 32.33 6.62
C ASP A 562 12.68 31.77 5.84
N ASN A 563 12.47 32.24 4.60
CA ASN A 563 11.48 31.70 3.67
C ASN A 563 12.21 31.06 2.48
N PRO A 564 12.73 29.82 2.64
CA PRO A 564 13.53 29.16 1.61
C PRO A 564 12.70 28.76 0.39
N ASP A 565 13.36 28.71 -0.76
CA ASP A 565 12.81 28.23 -2.03
C ASP A 565 13.03 26.72 -2.16
N TYR A 566 11.95 25.94 -2.36
CA TYR A 566 12.01 24.48 -2.49
C TYR A 566 11.29 24.02 -3.75
N GLU A 567 11.70 22.87 -4.27
CA GLU A 567 10.88 22.10 -5.19
C GLU A 567 9.55 21.71 -4.53
N GLU A 568 8.42 22.02 -5.19
CA GLU A 568 7.09 21.90 -4.60
C GLU A 568 6.71 20.47 -4.19
N THR A 569 7.00 19.49 -5.05
CA THR A 569 6.64 18.09 -4.80
C THR A 569 7.40 17.51 -3.59
N PRO A 570 8.75 17.58 -3.52
CA PRO A 570 9.49 17.17 -2.33
C PRO A 570 9.05 17.90 -1.05
N ALA A 571 8.80 19.20 -1.12
CA ALA A 571 8.38 19.99 0.04
C ALA A 571 6.98 19.63 0.52
N THR A 572 6.03 19.41 -0.39
CA THR A 572 4.68 18.92 -0.07
C THR A 572 4.72 17.56 0.61
N ILE A 573 5.57 16.64 0.10
CA ILE A 573 5.79 15.33 0.75
C ILE A 573 6.38 15.50 2.14
N ALA A 574 7.34 16.40 2.32
CA ALA A 574 7.97 16.68 3.61
C ALA A 574 6.99 17.32 4.61
N LEU A 575 6.13 18.24 4.19
CA LEU A 575 5.08 18.87 5.02
C LEU A 575 4.03 17.84 5.46
N LYS A 576 3.58 16.99 4.54
CA LYS A 576 2.68 15.88 4.88
C LYS A 576 3.34 14.92 5.87
N ALA A 577 4.59 14.55 5.62
CA ALA A 577 5.35 13.71 6.53
C ALA A 577 5.53 14.39 7.89
N PHE A 578 5.77 15.71 7.97
CA PHE A 578 5.84 16.46 9.21
C PHE A 578 4.54 16.32 10.02
N HIS A 579 3.38 16.54 9.38
CA HIS A 579 2.07 16.35 9.99
C HIS A 579 1.85 14.90 10.47
N ASP A 580 2.08 13.91 9.60
CA ASP A 580 1.82 12.49 9.90
C ASP A 580 2.73 11.98 11.03
N ASN A 581 3.96 12.49 11.10
CA ASN A 581 4.92 12.18 12.15
C ASN A 581 4.70 12.98 13.45
N HIS A 582 3.84 14.01 13.44
CA HIS A 582 3.65 14.89 14.58
C HIS A 582 2.99 14.15 15.75
N LYS A 583 3.50 14.38 16.97
CA LYS A 583 3.06 13.68 18.18
C LYS A 583 1.57 13.86 18.46
N ASP A 584 1.03 15.06 18.23
CA ASP A 584 -0.39 15.35 18.39
C ASP A 584 -1.28 14.51 17.45
N THR A 585 -0.90 14.39 16.17
CA THR A 585 -1.60 13.57 15.17
C THR A 585 -1.65 12.10 15.57
N ILE A 586 -0.49 11.54 15.96
CA ILE A 586 -0.39 10.16 16.40
C ILE A 586 -1.24 9.94 17.65
N ASN A 587 -1.25 10.87 18.61
CA ASN A 587 -2.04 10.75 19.83
C ASN A 587 -3.56 10.81 19.54
N LYS A 588 -4.02 11.69 18.65
CA LYS A 588 -5.42 11.78 18.25
C LYS A 588 -5.90 10.51 17.54
N LYS A 589 -5.12 10.01 16.57
CA LYS A 589 -5.39 8.72 15.91
C LYS A 589 -5.38 7.57 16.91
N THR A 590 -4.43 7.57 17.85
CA THR A 590 -4.33 6.55 18.91
C THR A 590 -5.58 6.53 19.79
N ALA A 591 -6.09 7.70 20.21
CA ALA A 591 -7.31 7.79 20.98
C ALA A 591 -8.48 7.15 20.22
N ILE A 592 -8.67 7.51 18.95
CA ILE A 592 -9.70 6.93 18.08
C ILE A 592 -9.55 5.41 17.97
N ILE A 593 -8.33 4.92 17.70
CA ILE A 593 -8.03 3.48 17.59
C ILE A 593 -8.43 2.74 18.88
N VAL A 594 -8.03 3.27 20.04
CA VAL A 594 -8.30 2.67 21.35
C VAL A 594 -9.79 2.67 21.66
N GLU A 595 -10.49 3.79 21.48
CA GLU A 595 -11.92 3.87 21.78
C GLU A 595 -12.74 2.99 20.82
N LYS A 596 -12.47 3.03 19.51
CA LYS A 596 -13.16 2.18 18.53
C LYS A 596 -12.86 0.70 18.72
N PHE A 597 -11.66 0.36 19.16
CA PHE A 597 -11.35 -1.02 19.54
C PHE A 597 -12.24 -1.52 20.68
N ARG A 598 -12.52 -0.69 21.69
CA ARG A 598 -13.38 -1.07 22.83
C ARG A 598 -14.87 -1.06 22.49
N GLU A 599 -15.29 -0.08 21.71
CA GLU A 599 -16.69 0.09 21.27
C GLU A 599 -17.11 -0.98 20.25
N VAL A 600 -16.24 -1.28 19.28
CA VAL A 600 -16.58 -2.16 18.16
C VAL A 600 -15.88 -3.51 18.30
N THR A 601 -14.55 -3.55 18.39
CA THR A 601 -13.83 -4.82 18.33
C THR A 601 -14.12 -5.70 19.54
N LEU A 602 -13.93 -5.21 20.77
CA LEU A 602 -14.08 -6.03 21.99
C LEU A 602 -15.50 -6.54 22.24
N GLN A 603 -16.53 -5.92 21.66
CA GLN A 603 -17.92 -6.39 21.82
C GLN A 603 -18.25 -7.58 20.91
N ASN A 604 -17.39 -7.86 19.93
CA ASN A 604 -17.61 -8.89 18.91
C ASN A 604 -16.92 -10.21 19.23
N MET A 605 -17.34 -11.27 18.54
CA MET A 605 -16.79 -12.62 18.65
C MET A 605 -16.70 -13.15 20.09
N ALA A 606 -17.73 -12.88 20.90
CA ALA A 606 -17.81 -13.22 22.32
C ALA A 606 -16.62 -12.68 23.15
N GLY A 607 -16.19 -11.45 22.88
CA GLY A 607 -15.12 -10.79 23.63
C GLY A 607 -13.69 -11.16 23.19
N ARG A 608 -13.55 -11.94 22.11
CA ARG A 608 -12.26 -12.49 21.65
C ARG A 608 -11.77 -11.92 20.33
N ALA A 609 -12.51 -10.98 19.75
CA ALA A 609 -12.12 -10.32 18.52
C ALA A 609 -10.80 -9.54 18.70
N LYS A 610 -9.98 -9.58 17.66
CA LYS A 610 -8.66 -8.93 17.60
C LYS A 610 -8.64 -7.88 16.51
N ALA A 611 -7.71 -6.92 16.61
CA ALA A 611 -7.50 -5.89 15.61
C ALA A 611 -6.07 -5.84 15.08
N MET A 612 -5.91 -5.29 13.87
CA MET A 612 -4.61 -4.99 13.28
C MET A 612 -4.52 -3.49 12.97
N VAL A 613 -3.40 -2.86 13.32
CA VAL A 613 -3.09 -1.46 12.97
C VAL A 613 -1.99 -1.46 11.92
N VAL A 614 -2.32 -1.05 10.70
CA VAL A 614 -1.41 -1.04 9.55
C VAL A 614 -0.81 0.34 9.40
N THR A 615 0.49 0.45 9.64
CA THR A 615 1.21 1.73 9.68
C THR A 615 2.08 1.96 8.44
N SER A 616 2.31 3.23 8.13
CA SER A 616 3.07 3.66 6.94
C SER A 616 4.53 3.20 6.92
N SER A 617 5.17 3.02 8.08
CA SER A 617 6.57 2.61 8.20
C SER A 617 6.89 1.87 9.49
N ARG A 618 8.05 1.20 9.55
CA ARG A 618 8.55 0.53 10.77
C ARG A 618 8.68 1.50 11.95
N ALA A 619 9.08 2.75 11.68
CA ALA A 619 9.13 3.80 12.69
C ALA A 619 7.74 4.17 13.24
N HIS A 620 6.72 4.22 12.37
CA HIS A 620 5.35 4.46 12.81
C HIS A 620 4.81 3.30 13.67
N ALA A 621 5.11 2.05 13.31
CA ALA A 621 4.70 0.90 14.13
C ALA A 621 5.20 1.03 15.58
N VAL A 622 6.47 1.40 15.76
CA VAL A 622 7.07 1.64 17.09
C VAL A 622 6.41 2.83 17.80
N ARG A 623 6.15 3.93 17.08
CA ARG A 623 5.48 5.12 17.66
C ARG A 623 4.07 4.82 18.13
N TYR A 624 3.25 4.15 17.31
CA TYR A 624 1.91 3.74 17.69
C TYR A 624 1.92 2.76 18.86
N PHE A 625 2.87 1.83 18.91
CA PHE A 625 2.99 0.92 20.05
C PHE A 625 3.19 1.66 21.37
N PHE A 626 4.09 2.63 21.41
CA PHE A 626 4.28 3.45 22.61
C PHE A 626 3.10 4.39 22.88
N ALA A 627 2.52 4.99 21.84
CA ALA A 627 1.37 5.88 21.99
C ALA A 627 0.15 5.15 22.56
N VAL A 628 -0.19 3.96 22.06
CA VAL A 628 -1.29 3.12 22.57
C VAL A 628 -1.04 2.75 24.03
N LYS A 629 0.17 2.28 24.37
CA LYS A 629 0.52 1.96 25.76
C LYS A 629 0.38 3.16 26.70
N GLU A 630 0.86 4.32 26.27
CA GLU A 630 0.78 5.55 27.06
C GLU A 630 -0.65 6.05 27.21
N TYR A 631 -1.47 5.98 26.16
CA TYR A 631 -2.89 6.31 26.22
C TYR A 631 -3.61 5.39 27.21
N CYS A 632 -3.42 4.06 27.09
CA CYS A 632 -4.03 3.10 28.02
C CYS A 632 -3.61 3.37 29.47
N ARG A 633 -2.34 3.68 29.70
CA ARG A 633 -1.82 4.02 31.04
C ARG A 633 -2.47 5.28 31.62
N LYS A 634 -2.59 6.35 30.82
CA LYS A 634 -3.18 7.62 31.25
C LYS A 634 -4.68 7.52 31.55
N HIS A 635 -5.38 6.67 30.81
CA HIS A 635 -6.84 6.50 30.92
C HIS A 635 -7.25 5.26 31.72
N HIS A 636 -6.30 4.59 32.39
CA HIS A 636 -6.54 3.38 33.20
C HIS A 636 -7.24 2.23 32.44
N ILE A 637 -6.90 2.06 31.17
CA ILE A 637 -7.43 1.02 30.28
C ILE A 637 -6.57 -0.24 30.41
N THR A 638 -7.17 -1.37 30.81
CA THR A 638 -6.47 -2.65 31.06
C THR A 638 -6.88 -3.78 30.12
N ASP A 639 -7.90 -3.57 29.30
CA ASP A 639 -8.49 -4.54 28.37
C ASP A 639 -7.84 -4.50 26.96
N ILE A 640 -6.84 -3.64 26.73
CA ILE A 640 -6.07 -3.57 25.47
C ILE A 640 -4.62 -3.97 25.72
N ASN A 641 -4.18 -4.98 24.98
CA ASN A 641 -2.82 -5.51 25.06
C ASN A 641 -2.20 -5.50 23.65
N PRO A 642 -1.45 -4.44 23.29
CA PRO A 642 -0.85 -4.31 21.97
C PRO A 642 0.44 -5.13 21.83
N MET A 643 0.63 -5.68 20.63
CA MET A 643 1.85 -6.32 20.13
C MET A 643 2.33 -5.57 18.88
N VAL A 644 3.63 -5.56 18.60
CA VAL A 644 4.20 -4.89 17.41
C VAL A 644 4.99 -5.87 16.53
N ALA A 645 4.97 -5.72 15.20
CA ALA A 645 5.73 -6.59 14.31
C ALA A 645 6.40 -5.84 13.14
N PHE A 646 7.73 -5.94 13.04
CA PHE A 646 8.55 -5.30 12.00
C PHE A 646 9.94 -5.94 11.90
N SER A 647 10.53 -5.93 10.70
CA SER A 647 11.88 -6.47 10.49
C SER A 647 12.99 -5.47 10.82
N GLY A 648 14.11 -5.98 11.33
CA GLY A 648 15.33 -5.21 11.60
C GLY A 648 15.23 -4.31 12.83
N THR A 649 16.12 -3.31 12.89
CA THR A 649 16.22 -2.36 14.01
C THR A 649 15.58 -1.02 13.64
N VAL A 650 14.93 -0.38 14.61
CA VAL A 650 14.34 0.96 14.51
C VAL A 650 14.82 1.81 15.68
N GLU A 651 15.35 2.99 15.39
CA GLU A 651 15.70 3.98 16.40
C GLU A 651 14.49 4.85 16.76
N TYR A 652 14.23 5.03 18.06
CA TYR A 652 13.19 5.93 18.56
C TYR A 652 13.63 6.58 19.87
N ASN A 653 13.63 7.91 19.94
CA ASN A 653 14.12 8.72 21.08
C ASN A 653 15.56 8.34 21.52
N GLY A 654 16.46 8.11 20.55
CA GLY A 654 17.87 7.75 20.82
C GLY A 654 18.08 6.32 21.31
N VAL A 655 17.06 5.46 21.25
CA VAL A 655 17.14 4.05 21.66
C VAL A 655 16.78 3.14 20.49
N GLU A 656 17.58 2.10 20.29
CA GLU A 656 17.35 1.07 19.27
C GLU A 656 16.40 -0.04 19.76
N TYR A 657 15.29 -0.18 19.05
CA TYR A 657 14.29 -1.20 19.28
C TYR A 657 14.30 -2.27 18.17
N THR A 658 14.04 -3.49 18.61
CA THR A 658 13.75 -4.64 17.74
C THR A 658 12.42 -5.25 18.16
N GLU A 659 11.81 -6.04 17.29
CA GLU A 659 10.52 -6.71 17.54
C GLU A 659 10.54 -7.55 18.84
N PRO A 660 11.55 -8.40 19.12
CA PRO A 660 11.64 -9.11 20.41
C PRO A 660 11.80 -8.21 21.64
N LYS A 661 12.52 -7.08 21.51
CA LYS A 661 12.72 -6.13 22.63
C LYS A 661 11.42 -5.43 23.05
N LEU A 662 10.52 -5.17 22.09
CA LEU A 662 9.24 -4.48 22.37
C LEU A 662 8.15 -5.46 22.80
N ASN A 663 8.19 -6.69 22.31
CA ASN A 663 7.26 -7.74 22.68
C ASN A 663 7.80 -8.52 23.88
N THR A 664 7.56 -7.98 25.08
CA THR A 664 7.97 -8.59 26.35
C THR A 664 6.78 -8.82 27.28
N ARG A 665 6.88 -9.87 28.10
CA ARG A 665 5.99 -10.12 29.25
C ARG A 665 6.84 -10.40 30.48
N GLY A 666 6.85 -9.47 31.42
CA GLY A 666 7.84 -9.48 32.52
C GLY A 666 9.26 -9.36 31.95
N GLU A 667 10.16 -10.22 32.39
CA GLU A 667 11.55 -10.27 31.91
C GLU A 667 11.73 -11.09 30.62
N LYS A 668 10.68 -11.76 30.13
CA LYS A 668 10.76 -12.66 28.98
C LYS A 668 10.48 -11.92 27.67
N SER A 669 11.44 -11.95 26.76
CA SER A 669 11.28 -11.52 25.37
C SER A 669 10.74 -12.65 24.50
N MET A 670 9.85 -12.32 23.57
CA MET A 670 9.28 -13.27 22.61
C MET A 670 10.11 -13.30 21.32
N SER A 671 10.45 -14.49 20.87
CA SER A 671 11.11 -14.69 19.58
C SER A 671 10.14 -14.46 18.42
N GLU A 672 10.66 -14.05 17.26
CA GLU A 672 9.83 -13.71 16.09
C GLU A 672 8.97 -14.87 15.58
N ASP A 673 9.45 -16.11 15.71
CA ASP A 673 8.75 -17.33 15.30
C ASP A 673 7.57 -17.68 16.22
N LYS A 674 7.59 -17.23 17.47
CA LYS A 674 6.52 -17.47 18.44
C LYS A 674 5.47 -16.35 18.48
N LEU A 675 5.70 -15.19 17.88
CA LEU A 675 4.76 -14.07 17.95
C LEU A 675 3.35 -14.40 17.43
N PRO A 676 3.16 -15.13 16.31
CA PRO A 676 1.82 -15.55 15.90
C PRO A 676 1.10 -16.36 16.97
N LEU A 677 1.81 -17.24 17.69
CA LEU A 677 1.26 -18.06 18.76
C LEU A 677 0.82 -17.21 19.96
N TYR A 678 1.64 -16.24 20.36
CA TYR A 678 1.26 -15.31 21.43
C TYR A 678 0.13 -14.39 21.01
N PHE A 679 0.09 -13.96 19.75
CA PHE A 679 -1.02 -13.15 19.27
C PHE A 679 -2.32 -13.95 19.21
N ALA A 680 -2.29 -15.23 18.85
CA ALA A 680 -3.47 -16.10 18.88
C ALA A 680 -4.02 -16.36 20.29
N SER A 681 -3.18 -16.27 21.33
CA SER A 681 -3.59 -16.40 22.74
C SER A 681 -4.42 -15.21 23.24
N ASP A 682 -4.97 -15.31 24.45
CA ASP A 682 -5.72 -14.23 25.10
C ASP A 682 -4.83 -13.08 25.64
N PHE A 683 -3.50 -13.18 25.48
CA PHE A 683 -2.58 -12.17 26.00
C PHE A 683 -2.52 -10.88 25.18
N TYR A 684 -2.88 -10.95 23.91
CA TYR A 684 -2.79 -9.83 22.98
C TYR A 684 -4.03 -9.77 22.11
N ASN A 685 -4.47 -8.57 21.81
CA ASN A 685 -5.69 -8.35 21.04
C ASN A 685 -5.57 -7.21 20.01
N MET A 686 -4.41 -6.55 19.94
CA MET A 686 -4.09 -5.56 18.91
C MET A 686 -2.69 -5.79 18.35
N LEU A 687 -2.57 -5.97 17.04
CA LEU A 687 -1.29 -6.17 16.34
C LEU A 687 -0.93 -4.96 15.48
N ILE A 688 0.16 -4.27 15.82
CA ILE A 688 0.63 -3.08 15.11
C ILE A 688 1.74 -3.49 14.14
N VAL A 689 1.54 -3.25 12.84
CA VAL A 689 2.42 -3.73 11.77
C VAL A 689 2.84 -2.60 10.84
N ALA A 690 4.00 -2.78 10.18
CA ALA A 690 4.39 -2.00 9.02
C ALA A 690 4.07 -2.77 7.73
N ASP A 691 5.00 -3.58 7.22
CA ASP A 691 4.79 -4.46 6.04
C ASP A 691 4.66 -5.95 6.41
N LYS A 692 5.08 -6.35 7.61
CA LYS A 692 5.00 -7.74 8.09
C LYS A 692 3.53 -8.13 8.25
N TYR A 693 3.22 -9.41 8.02
CA TYR A 693 1.89 -9.99 8.18
C TYR A 693 0.76 -9.44 7.27
N GLN A 694 1.05 -8.53 6.34
CA GLN A 694 0.10 -8.15 5.28
C GLN A 694 -0.15 -9.28 4.26
N THR A 695 0.73 -10.29 4.24
CA THR A 695 0.63 -11.50 3.40
C THR A 695 0.93 -12.74 4.24
N GLY A 696 0.23 -13.85 4.02
CA GLY A 696 0.56 -15.16 4.62
C GLY A 696 0.38 -15.27 6.14
N PHE A 697 -0.09 -14.22 6.82
CA PHE A 697 -0.57 -14.30 8.20
C PHE A 697 -2.04 -14.74 8.20
N ASP A 698 -2.37 -15.64 9.12
CA ASP A 698 -3.69 -16.23 9.26
C ASP A 698 -4.15 -16.20 10.71
N GLU A 699 -5.15 -15.38 11.01
CA GLU A 699 -5.73 -15.24 12.35
C GLU A 699 -7.27 -15.12 12.23
N PRO A 700 -8.02 -16.22 12.44
CA PRO A 700 -9.48 -16.23 12.32
C PRO A 700 -10.21 -15.29 13.29
N MET A 701 -9.60 -14.89 14.40
CA MET A 701 -10.18 -13.93 15.36
C MET A 701 -9.95 -12.47 14.97
N LEU A 702 -9.20 -12.19 13.89
CA LEU A 702 -8.96 -10.83 13.42
C LEU A 702 -10.24 -10.27 12.79
N HIS A 703 -10.82 -9.25 13.43
CA HIS A 703 -12.14 -8.69 13.10
C HIS A 703 -12.06 -7.27 12.55
N THR A 704 -11.13 -6.46 13.09
CA THR A 704 -11.04 -5.03 12.78
C THR A 704 -9.65 -4.66 12.24
N MET A 705 -9.61 -3.77 11.25
CA MET A 705 -8.36 -3.19 10.77
C MET A 705 -8.39 -1.67 10.84
N PHE A 706 -7.34 -1.09 11.43
CA PHE A 706 -7.06 0.34 11.42
C PHE A 706 -5.96 0.62 10.41
N VAL A 707 -6.22 1.47 9.42
CA VAL A 707 -5.31 1.72 8.30
C VAL A 707 -4.75 3.13 8.40
N ASP A 708 -3.46 3.26 8.71
CA ASP A 708 -2.70 4.50 8.65
C ASP A 708 -1.58 4.40 7.61
N LYS A 709 -1.95 3.93 6.42
CA LYS A 709 -1.06 3.66 5.29
C LYS A 709 -1.79 3.86 3.98
N LYS A 710 -1.13 4.50 3.00
CA LYS A 710 -1.69 4.57 1.65
C LYS A 710 -1.70 3.16 1.04
N LEU A 711 -2.89 2.68 0.71
CA LEU A 711 -3.14 1.41 0.03
C LEU A 711 -3.51 1.72 -1.42
N LYS A 712 -2.79 1.10 -2.37
CA LYS A 712 -3.08 1.23 -3.82
C LYS A 712 -2.96 -0.14 -4.49
N ASN A 713 -3.78 -0.37 -5.51
CA ASN A 713 -3.76 -1.56 -6.37
C ASN A 713 -3.80 -2.86 -5.55
N VAL A 714 -3.06 -3.88 -5.99
CA VAL A 714 -2.93 -5.20 -5.35
C VAL A 714 -2.64 -5.16 -3.84
N LYS A 715 -1.90 -4.14 -3.35
CA LYS A 715 -1.60 -4.05 -1.91
C LYS A 715 -2.84 -3.77 -1.05
N ALA A 716 -3.83 -3.04 -1.58
CA ALA A 716 -5.08 -2.80 -0.88
C ALA A 716 -5.84 -4.12 -0.66
N VAL A 717 -6.01 -4.89 -1.74
CA VAL A 717 -6.67 -6.20 -1.70
C VAL A 717 -5.95 -7.13 -0.73
N GLN A 718 -4.62 -7.27 -0.82
CA GLN A 718 -3.86 -8.19 0.03
C GLN A 718 -3.94 -7.85 1.52
N THR A 719 -3.85 -6.57 1.85
CA THR A 719 -3.84 -6.06 3.23
C THR A 719 -5.22 -6.22 3.85
N LEU A 720 -6.26 -5.68 3.22
CA LEU A 720 -7.62 -5.77 3.75
C LEU A 720 -8.12 -7.23 3.75
N SER A 721 -7.68 -8.04 2.77
CA SER A 721 -8.05 -9.46 2.69
C SER A 721 -7.64 -10.30 3.91
N ARG A 722 -6.77 -9.78 4.79
CA ARG A 722 -6.43 -10.44 6.07
C ARG A 722 -7.64 -10.57 6.99
N LEU A 723 -8.64 -9.71 6.85
CA LEU A 723 -9.88 -9.79 7.62
C LEU A 723 -10.87 -10.84 7.06
N ASN A 724 -10.67 -11.42 5.87
CA ASN A 724 -11.74 -12.15 5.19
C ASN A 724 -11.94 -13.58 5.74
N ARG A 725 -11.11 -14.02 6.69
CA ARG A 725 -11.22 -15.37 7.26
C ARG A 725 -12.55 -15.53 7.99
N ALA A 726 -13.31 -16.54 7.57
CA ALA A 726 -14.54 -16.95 8.21
C ALA A 726 -14.26 -17.62 9.57
N ASN A 727 -15.13 -17.34 10.54
CA ASN A 727 -15.14 -17.97 11.85
C ASN A 727 -16.61 -18.05 12.30
N PRO A 728 -17.07 -19.14 12.93
CA PRO A 728 -18.46 -19.26 13.38
C PRO A 728 -18.95 -18.14 14.33
N LEU A 729 -18.05 -17.40 14.97
CA LEU A 729 -18.39 -16.28 15.86
C LEU A 729 -18.28 -14.92 15.17
N LYS A 730 -17.94 -14.90 13.88
CA LYS A 730 -17.66 -13.69 13.13
C LYS A 730 -18.76 -13.45 12.12
N GLU A 731 -19.59 -12.48 12.41
CA GLU A 731 -20.70 -12.08 11.53
C GLU A 731 -20.21 -11.13 10.43
N ASP A 732 -19.42 -10.13 10.80
CA ASP A 732 -18.93 -9.07 9.92
C ASP A 732 -17.44 -8.72 10.18
N THR A 733 -16.97 -7.64 9.54
CA THR A 733 -15.62 -7.09 9.66
C THR A 733 -15.66 -5.58 9.55
N TYR A 734 -14.72 -4.88 10.19
CA TYR A 734 -14.67 -3.41 10.16
C TYR A 734 -13.32 -2.89 9.70
N VAL A 735 -13.33 -1.84 8.88
CA VAL A 735 -12.14 -1.10 8.47
C VAL A 735 -12.28 0.37 8.85
N PHE A 736 -11.29 0.89 9.57
CA PHE A 736 -11.16 2.29 9.95
C PHE A 736 -9.93 2.86 9.27
N ASP A 737 -10.13 3.68 8.22
CA ASP A 737 -9.06 4.14 7.35
C ASP A 737 -8.78 5.63 7.52
N PHE A 738 -7.57 5.98 7.95
CA PHE A 738 -7.11 7.35 8.17
C PHE A 738 -6.48 8.00 6.95
N VAL A 739 -6.35 7.29 5.82
CA VAL A 739 -5.48 7.72 4.70
C VAL A 739 -6.14 7.58 3.32
N ASN A 740 -6.93 6.55 3.09
CA ASN A 740 -7.50 6.26 1.77
C ASN A 740 -8.95 6.70 1.67
N SER A 741 -9.34 7.12 0.46
CA SER A 741 -10.74 7.36 0.13
C SER A 741 -11.43 6.04 -0.23
N SER A 742 -12.75 5.99 -0.07
CA SER A 742 -13.54 4.83 -0.47
C SER A 742 -13.42 4.54 -1.98
N GLU A 743 -13.30 5.58 -2.81
CA GLU A 743 -13.13 5.45 -4.25
C GLU A 743 -11.78 4.83 -4.64
N ASP A 744 -10.69 5.20 -3.95
CA ASP A 744 -9.37 4.59 -4.15
C ASP A 744 -9.42 3.08 -3.85
N ILE A 745 -10.12 2.71 -2.79
CA ILE A 745 -10.25 1.31 -2.36
C ILE A 745 -11.15 0.54 -3.33
N LYS A 746 -12.27 1.13 -3.75
CA LYS A 746 -13.15 0.58 -4.78
C LYS A 746 -12.37 0.27 -6.05
N THR A 747 -11.68 1.27 -6.61
CA THR A 747 -10.85 1.15 -7.81
C THR A 747 -9.79 0.04 -7.67
N ALA A 748 -9.23 -0.16 -6.47
CA ALA A 748 -8.24 -1.20 -6.23
C ALA A 748 -8.84 -2.62 -6.20
N PHE A 749 -10.11 -2.78 -5.82
CA PHE A 749 -10.80 -4.07 -5.67
C PHE A 749 -11.57 -4.51 -6.92
N GLU A 750 -12.19 -3.58 -7.65
CA GLU A 750 -13.05 -3.89 -8.81
C GLU A 750 -12.41 -4.87 -9.82
N PRO A 751 -11.12 -4.73 -10.23
CA PRO A 751 -10.52 -5.61 -11.23
C PRO A 751 -10.38 -7.08 -10.79
N PHE A 752 -10.51 -7.36 -9.49
CA PHE A 752 -10.31 -8.68 -8.91
C PHE A 752 -11.60 -9.27 -8.33
N TYR A 753 -12.67 -8.49 -8.25
CA TYR A 753 -13.90 -8.87 -7.56
C TYR A 753 -14.64 -10.00 -8.28
N LYS A 754 -14.92 -9.79 -9.58
CA LYS A 754 -15.57 -10.77 -10.47
C LYS A 754 -14.55 -11.67 -11.19
N GLY A 755 -13.28 -11.29 -11.24
CA GLY A 755 -12.21 -11.98 -11.97
C GLY A 755 -11.58 -11.06 -13.01
N THR A 756 -10.37 -11.36 -13.45
CA THR A 756 -9.55 -10.42 -14.21
C THR A 756 -9.40 -10.85 -15.67
N GLU A 757 -9.44 -9.87 -16.56
CA GLU A 757 -9.20 -10.05 -17.98
C GLU A 757 -8.20 -9.00 -18.46
N LEU A 758 -7.22 -9.46 -19.23
CA LEU A 758 -6.23 -8.60 -19.85
C LEU A 758 -6.67 -8.33 -21.28
N ILE A 759 -6.87 -7.05 -21.58
CA ILE A 759 -6.95 -6.54 -22.94
C ILE A 759 -5.70 -5.74 -23.26
N ASN A 760 -5.42 -5.60 -24.55
CA ASN A 760 -4.31 -4.80 -25.04
C ASN A 760 -2.99 -5.08 -24.27
N PRO A 761 -2.48 -6.32 -24.34
CA PRO A 761 -1.31 -6.76 -23.59
C PRO A 761 -0.08 -5.90 -23.92
N VAL A 762 0.96 -6.07 -23.11
CA VAL A 762 2.19 -5.32 -23.32
C VAL A 762 2.85 -5.78 -24.62
N ASP A 763 3.04 -4.86 -25.56
CA ASP A 763 3.85 -5.10 -26.76
C ASP A 763 5.31 -5.26 -26.35
N VAL A 764 5.85 -6.46 -26.57
CA VAL A 764 7.25 -6.77 -26.25
C VAL A 764 8.22 -6.02 -27.15
N ASN A 765 7.79 -5.51 -28.32
CA ASN A 765 8.64 -4.74 -29.24
C ASN A 765 9.05 -3.37 -28.70
N TYR A 766 8.40 -2.87 -27.65
CA TYR A 766 8.83 -1.63 -26.98
C TYR A 766 10.29 -1.70 -26.52
N VAL A 767 10.85 -2.90 -26.28
CA VAL A 767 12.28 -3.06 -25.97
C VAL A 767 13.18 -2.46 -27.06
N TYR A 768 12.86 -2.63 -28.33
CA TYR A 768 13.62 -2.09 -29.46
C TYR A 768 13.45 -0.59 -29.60
N GLN A 769 12.24 -0.08 -29.31
CA GLN A 769 12.00 1.36 -29.26
C GLN A 769 12.84 2.01 -28.16
N PHE A 770 12.84 1.45 -26.94
CA PHE A 770 13.67 1.96 -25.85
C PHE A 770 15.17 1.90 -26.19
N HIS A 771 15.62 0.84 -26.84
CA HIS A 771 17.00 0.72 -27.30
C HIS A 771 17.38 1.87 -28.25
N LYS A 772 16.59 2.08 -29.31
CA LYS A 772 16.76 3.20 -30.26
C LYS A 772 16.69 4.56 -29.58
N ASP A 773 15.74 4.73 -28.68
CA ASP A 773 15.55 5.97 -27.93
C ASP A 773 16.74 6.29 -27.02
N ILE A 774 17.45 5.29 -26.53
CA ILE A 774 18.67 5.43 -25.72
C ILE A 774 19.87 5.79 -26.63
N GLU A 775 19.97 5.17 -27.81
CA GLU A 775 21.04 5.45 -28.79
C GLU A 775 21.08 6.93 -29.19
N LEU A 776 19.92 7.61 -29.25
CA LEU A 776 19.81 9.04 -29.55
C LEU A 776 20.56 9.96 -28.57
N TYR A 777 20.85 9.50 -27.35
CA TYR A 777 21.64 10.27 -26.37
C TYR A 777 23.15 10.08 -26.54
N HIS A 778 23.59 9.16 -27.40
CA HIS A 778 25.00 8.89 -27.69
C HIS A 778 25.88 8.64 -26.44
N LEU A 779 25.30 8.08 -25.37
CA LEU A 779 25.99 7.82 -24.10
C LEU A 779 27.07 6.75 -24.20
N TRP A 780 26.85 5.73 -25.01
CA TRP A 780 27.80 4.65 -25.30
C TRP A 780 27.59 4.15 -26.74
N ARG A 781 28.50 3.31 -27.21
CA ARG A 781 28.45 2.70 -28.54
C ARG A 781 28.41 1.19 -28.45
N THR A 782 28.05 0.53 -29.55
CA THR A 782 28.06 -0.94 -29.63
C THR A 782 29.43 -1.54 -29.29
N GLU A 783 30.54 -0.84 -29.58
CA GLU A 783 31.87 -1.32 -29.19
C GLU A 783 32.07 -1.33 -27.67
N ASP A 784 31.45 -0.41 -26.92
CA ASP A 784 31.49 -0.39 -25.46
C ASP A 784 30.75 -1.61 -24.87
N GLU A 785 29.62 -1.99 -25.47
CA GLU A 785 28.81 -3.16 -25.07
C GLU A 785 29.58 -4.46 -25.30
N VAL A 786 30.17 -4.62 -26.49
CA VAL A 786 30.98 -5.80 -26.84
C VAL A 786 32.18 -5.92 -25.92
N LYS A 787 32.93 -4.83 -25.71
CA LYS A 787 34.10 -4.81 -24.82
C LYS A 787 33.72 -5.13 -23.38
N PHE A 788 32.62 -4.59 -22.88
CA PHE A 788 32.13 -4.90 -21.54
C PHE A 788 31.75 -6.38 -21.42
N TYR A 789 31.09 -6.92 -22.44
CA TYR A 789 30.68 -8.33 -22.47
C TYR A 789 31.89 -9.29 -22.50
N GLU A 790 32.91 -9.00 -23.30
CA GLU A 790 34.17 -9.77 -23.32
C GLU A 790 34.86 -9.77 -21.95
N LEU A 791 34.95 -8.60 -21.30
CA LEU A 791 35.44 -8.48 -19.93
C LEU A 791 34.58 -9.28 -18.96
N PHE A 792 33.26 -9.21 -19.09
CA PHE A 792 32.30 -9.93 -18.25
C PHE A 792 32.47 -11.45 -18.34
N ILE A 793 32.62 -12.01 -19.54
CA ILE A 793 32.91 -13.44 -19.69
C ILE A 793 34.27 -13.79 -19.08
N ALA A 794 35.32 -12.99 -19.35
CA ALA A 794 36.64 -13.19 -18.76
C ALA A 794 36.61 -13.15 -17.22
N THR A 795 35.63 -12.48 -16.62
CA THR A 795 35.41 -12.49 -15.16
C THR A 795 34.82 -13.78 -14.61
N GLN A 796 34.39 -14.74 -15.43
CA GLN A 796 33.83 -16.00 -14.94
C GLN A 796 34.86 -17.13 -14.81
N ASP A 797 36.05 -16.97 -15.39
CA ASP A 797 37.15 -17.93 -15.28
C ASP A 797 37.83 -17.88 -13.90
N LYS A 798 37.81 -18.98 -13.12
CA LYS A 798 38.20 -19.04 -11.69
C LYS A 798 39.66 -18.64 -11.38
N THR A 799 40.49 -18.47 -12.40
CA THR A 799 41.94 -18.21 -12.30
C THR A 799 42.31 -16.73 -12.14
N ASN A 800 41.41 -15.77 -12.40
CA ASN A 800 41.75 -14.34 -12.50
C ASN A 800 41.41 -13.52 -11.22
N LYS A 801 42.39 -12.81 -10.65
CA LYS A 801 42.35 -12.27 -9.26
C LYS A 801 41.84 -10.83 -9.05
N SER A 802 41.52 -10.04 -10.08
CA SER A 802 40.88 -8.71 -9.87
C SER A 802 39.95 -8.33 -11.02
N LYS A 803 38.67 -8.66 -10.86
CA LYS A 803 37.66 -8.64 -11.92
C LYS A 803 36.70 -7.44 -11.87
N LEU A 804 36.44 -6.93 -10.66
CA LEU A 804 35.55 -5.79 -10.45
C LEU A 804 36.14 -4.48 -11.01
N GLY A 805 37.46 -4.30 -10.91
CA GLY A 805 38.14 -3.10 -11.38
C GLY A 805 38.05 -2.90 -12.89
N ALA A 806 38.21 -3.98 -13.69
CA ALA A 806 38.13 -3.91 -15.14
C ALA A 806 36.72 -3.55 -15.64
N LEU A 807 35.69 -4.20 -15.08
CA LEU A 807 34.28 -3.90 -15.40
C LEU A 807 33.90 -2.48 -14.98
N SER A 808 34.30 -2.06 -13.79
CA SER A 808 34.07 -0.69 -13.31
C SER A 808 34.74 0.34 -14.21
N ASN A 809 35.98 0.10 -14.63
CA ASN A 809 36.72 1.00 -15.52
C ASN A 809 36.13 1.05 -16.93
N ALA A 810 35.52 -0.03 -17.41
CA ALA A 810 34.82 -0.03 -18.70
C ALA A 810 33.56 0.86 -18.67
N LEU A 811 32.86 0.93 -17.52
CA LEU A 811 31.66 1.77 -17.37
C LEU A 811 31.98 3.24 -17.04
N LYS A 812 33.13 3.51 -16.41
CA LYS A 812 33.48 4.86 -15.91
C LYS A 812 33.39 5.97 -16.97
N PRO A 813 33.91 5.82 -18.21
CA PRO A 813 33.77 6.88 -19.22
C PRO A 813 32.32 7.18 -19.59
N ILE A 814 31.43 6.19 -19.52
CA ILE A 814 30.00 6.37 -19.80
C ILE A 814 29.33 7.07 -18.63
N VAL A 815 29.70 6.71 -17.39
CA VAL A 815 29.24 7.42 -16.18
C VAL A 815 29.64 8.89 -16.26
N ASP A 816 30.86 9.19 -16.70
CA ASP A 816 31.36 10.56 -16.84
C ASP A 816 30.57 11.34 -17.89
N ARG A 817 30.34 10.75 -19.08
CA ARG A 817 29.47 11.34 -20.11
C ARG A 817 28.03 11.55 -19.62
N PHE A 818 27.51 10.63 -18.80
CA PHE A 818 26.20 10.78 -18.19
C PHE A 818 26.18 11.92 -17.15
N GLU A 819 27.23 12.11 -16.37
CA GLU A 819 27.35 13.21 -15.40
C GLU A 819 27.48 14.58 -16.09
N GLU A 820 28.03 14.63 -17.30
CA GLU A 820 28.09 15.83 -18.15
C GLU A 820 26.72 16.26 -18.72
N LEU A 821 25.73 15.36 -18.75
CA LEU A 821 24.37 15.69 -19.18
C LEU A 821 23.65 16.59 -18.17
N ASP A 822 22.78 17.46 -18.66
CA ASP A 822 21.87 18.22 -17.80
C ASP A 822 20.92 17.28 -17.03
N GLU A 823 20.35 17.79 -15.93
CA GLU A 823 19.53 17.00 -15.03
C GLU A 823 18.27 16.41 -15.67
N GLU A 824 17.64 17.13 -16.61
CA GLU A 824 16.44 16.67 -17.30
C GLU A 824 16.76 15.50 -18.23
N THR A 825 17.83 15.64 -19.02
CA THR A 825 18.33 14.58 -19.88
C THR A 825 18.76 13.35 -19.08
N ARG A 826 19.47 13.54 -17.94
CA ARG A 826 19.85 12.44 -17.04
C ARG A 826 18.63 11.67 -16.52
N PHE A 827 17.57 12.39 -16.10
CA PHE A 827 16.34 11.77 -15.65
C PHE A 827 15.66 10.96 -16.76
N ALA A 828 15.51 11.55 -17.95
CA ALA A 828 14.87 10.93 -19.10
C ALA A 828 15.61 9.66 -19.55
N VAL A 829 16.93 9.75 -19.78
CA VAL A 829 17.71 8.61 -20.28
C VAL A 829 17.85 7.51 -19.24
N ARG A 830 18.02 7.84 -17.95
CA ARG A 830 18.02 6.84 -16.86
C ARG A 830 16.67 6.12 -16.77
N GLY A 831 15.56 6.82 -17.00
CA GLY A 831 14.22 6.25 -17.10
C GLY A 831 14.08 5.27 -18.26
N LYS A 832 14.56 5.66 -19.46
CA LYS A 832 14.59 4.79 -20.65
C LYS A 832 15.43 3.54 -20.45
N ILE A 833 16.63 3.67 -19.88
CA ILE A 833 17.51 2.52 -19.52
C ILE A 833 16.78 1.55 -18.58
N LYS A 834 16.13 2.07 -17.54
CA LYS A 834 15.34 1.26 -16.61
C LYS A 834 14.22 0.50 -17.32
N ASN A 835 13.51 1.16 -18.23
CA ASN A 835 12.43 0.55 -19.00
C ASN A 835 12.96 -0.51 -19.99
N PHE A 836 14.05 -0.24 -20.69
CA PHE A 836 14.73 -1.22 -21.54
C PHE A 836 15.05 -2.52 -20.79
N ILE A 837 15.71 -2.42 -19.62
CA ILE A 837 16.04 -3.57 -18.76
C ILE A 837 14.76 -4.35 -18.37
N ARG A 838 13.71 -3.64 -17.98
CA ARG A 838 12.45 -4.25 -17.53
C ARG A 838 11.70 -4.96 -18.65
N PHE A 839 11.62 -4.35 -19.83
CA PHE A 839 10.91 -4.89 -20.98
C PHE A 839 11.70 -6.02 -21.65
N TYR A 840 13.03 -5.93 -21.72
CA TYR A 840 13.87 -7.04 -22.18
C TYR A 840 13.66 -8.29 -21.30
N ALA A 841 13.78 -8.15 -19.98
CA ALA A 841 13.56 -9.25 -19.03
C ALA A 841 12.13 -9.79 -19.08
N TYR A 842 11.18 -9.04 -19.63
CA TYR A 842 9.84 -9.52 -19.87
C TYR A 842 9.71 -10.30 -21.18
N MET A 843 10.18 -9.72 -22.28
CA MET A 843 10.20 -10.35 -23.59
C MET A 843 10.88 -11.72 -23.54
N ALA A 844 12.04 -11.80 -22.88
CA ALA A 844 12.80 -13.05 -22.70
C ALA A 844 12.00 -14.17 -21.99
N GLN A 845 10.91 -13.84 -21.26
CA GLN A 845 10.04 -14.84 -20.64
C GLN A 845 8.95 -15.40 -21.57
N ILE A 846 8.58 -14.64 -22.61
CA ILE A 846 7.47 -14.94 -23.51
C ILE A 846 7.97 -15.49 -24.84
N ALA A 847 9.05 -14.94 -25.38
CA ALA A 847 9.54 -15.24 -26.72
C ALA A 847 11.04 -15.53 -26.73
N ARG A 848 11.44 -16.43 -27.64
CA ARG A 848 12.84 -16.66 -28.01
C ARG A 848 13.22 -15.60 -29.04
N THR A 849 14.17 -14.74 -28.70
CA THR A 849 14.57 -13.65 -29.62
C THR A 849 15.76 -13.98 -30.48
N PHE A 850 16.64 -14.85 -30.00
CA PHE A 850 17.93 -15.15 -30.63
C PHE A 850 18.80 -13.90 -30.93
N ASP A 851 18.46 -12.75 -30.33
CA ASP A 851 19.12 -11.48 -30.59
C ASP A 851 20.32 -11.30 -29.66
N ARG A 852 21.47 -11.80 -30.13
CA ARG A 852 22.77 -11.69 -29.43
C ARG A 852 23.16 -10.24 -29.15
N SER A 853 22.82 -9.32 -30.05
CA SER A 853 23.18 -7.90 -29.90
C SER A 853 22.38 -7.28 -28.76
N LEU A 854 21.06 -7.41 -28.81
CA LEU A 854 20.15 -6.88 -27.80
C LEU A 854 20.43 -7.43 -26.41
N MET A 855 20.83 -8.71 -26.31
CA MET A 855 21.23 -9.32 -25.04
C MET A 855 22.49 -8.68 -24.45
N LYS A 856 23.52 -8.41 -25.27
CA LYS A 856 24.73 -7.69 -24.83
C LYS A 856 24.37 -6.29 -24.34
N SER A 857 23.52 -5.57 -25.07
CA SER A 857 23.02 -4.26 -24.68
C SER A 857 22.25 -4.32 -23.36
N TYR A 858 21.42 -5.35 -23.15
CA TYR A 858 20.72 -5.58 -21.88
C TYR A 858 21.67 -5.82 -20.71
N ILE A 859 22.66 -6.71 -20.86
CA ILE A 859 23.66 -6.97 -19.82
C ILE A 859 24.40 -5.67 -19.49
N PHE A 860 24.90 -4.97 -20.50
CA PHE A 860 25.59 -3.69 -20.34
C PHE A 860 24.73 -2.67 -19.60
N ALA A 861 23.50 -2.44 -20.06
CA ALA A 861 22.55 -1.51 -19.46
C ALA A 861 22.22 -1.86 -18.00
N ASP A 862 22.04 -3.13 -17.66
CA ASP A 862 21.74 -3.57 -16.29
C ASP A 862 22.88 -3.29 -15.31
N TYR A 863 24.13 -3.45 -15.72
CA TYR A 863 25.28 -3.10 -14.89
C TYR A 863 25.50 -1.58 -14.86
N LEU A 864 25.39 -0.90 -16.01
CA LEU A 864 25.50 0.55 -16.10
C LEU A 864 24.48 1.24 -15.17
N TYR A 865 23.21 0.83 -15.22
CA TYR A 865 22.13 1.41 -14.40
C TYR A 865 22.41 1.38 -12.89
N ARG A 866 23.17 0.38 -12.41
CA ARG A 866 23.55 0.23 -10.99
C ARG A 866 24.65 1.23 -10.57
N VAL A 867 25.53 1.62 -11.49
CA VAL A 867 26.64 2.54 -11.23
C VAL A 867 26.33 3.98 -11.63
N LEU A 868 25.33 4.21 -12.48
CA LEU A 868 24.88 5.56 -12.80
C LEU A 868 24.49 6.30 -11.51
N PRO A 869 24.94 7.56 -11.32
CA PRO A 869 24.55 8.35 -10.17
C PRO A 869 23.03 8.56 -10.17
N LYS A 870 22.47 8.61 -8.95
CA LYS A 870 21.10 9.07 -8.77
C LYS A 870 21.16 10.59 -8.74
N ASN A 871 20.17 11.27 -9.34
CA ASN A 871 20.07 12.71 -9.18
C ASN A 871 20.01 13.03 -7.67
N PRO A 872 20.89 13.90 -7.15
CA PRO A 872 20.84 14.32 -5.77
C PRO A 872 19.50 15.03 -5.55
N ARG A 873 18.61 14.44 -4.75
CA ARG A 873 17.38 15.12 -4.35
C ARG A 873 17.74 16.15 -3.30
N GLU A 874 17.32 17.40 -3.52
CA GLU A 874 17.37 18.41 -2.48
C GLU A 874 16.62 17.88 -1.24
N ARG A 875 17.32 17.84 -0.10
CA ARG A 875 16.71 17.37 1.14
C ARG A 875 15.96 18.55 1.74
N VAL A 876 14.63 18.51 1.66
CA VAL A 876 13.79 19.52 2.30
C VAL A 876 13.88 19.35 3.80
N ASP A 877 14.62 20.25 4.45
CA ASP A 877 14.73 20.32 5.90
C ASP A 877 13.71 21.31 6.46
N LEU A 878 12.66 20.77 7.08
CA LEU A 878 11.61 21.53 7.73
C LEU A 878 11.79 21.60 9.26
N ASP A 879 12.87 21.01 9.80
CA ASP A 879 13.07 20.97 11.25
C ASP A 879 13.19 22.39 11.81
N LYS A 880 12.38 22.69 12.81
CA LYS A 880 12.22 24.04 13.42
C LYS A 880 11.77 25.14 12.45
N LYS A 881 11.49 24.83 11.18
CA LYS A 881 10.99 25.78 10.18
C LYS A 881 9.48 25.86 10.13
N VAL A 882 8.78 24.80 10.54
CA VAL A 882 7.32 24.72 10.50
C VAL A 882 6.75 24.22 11.82
N ARG A 883 5.52 24.63 12.13
CA ARG A 883 4.75 24.19 13.29
C ARG A 883 3.33 23.81 12.89
N LEU A 884 2.77 22.83 13.58
CA LEU A 884 1.36 22.46 13.44
C LEU A 884 0.50 23.43 14.25
N VAL A 885 -0.44 24.12 13.60
CA VAL A 885 -1.35 25.10 14.23
C VAL A 885 -2.66 24.43 14.61
N ASN A 886 -3.29 23.73 13.67
CA ASN A 886 -4.54 23.03 13.86
C ASN A 886 -4.44 21.61 13.32
N ASN A 887 -5.19 20.69 13.91
CA ASN A 887 -5.25 19.29 13.52
C ASN A 887 -6.56 18.68 14.03
N THR A 888 -7.44 18.33 13.11
CA THR A 888 -8.75 17.75 13.40
C THR A 888 -8.91 16.48 12.59
N ILE A 889 -9.52 15.48 13.23
CA ILE A 889 -9.81 14.19 12.60
C ILE A 889 -11.30 13.94 12.80
N LYS A 890 -12.03 13.84 11.70
CA LYS A 890 -13.47 13.57 11.70
C LYS A 890 -13.73 12.23 11.02
N ALA A 891 -14.57 11.41 11.61
CA ALA A 891 -15.05 10.19 10.98
C ALA A 891 -16.11 10.56 9.95
N ASN A 892 -16.01 9.99 8.76
CA ASN A 892 -17.10 9.99 7.80
C ASN A 892 -18.14 8.93 8.19
N GLU A 893 -19.29 8.94 7.53
CA GLU A 893 -20.28 7.88 7.73
C GLU A 893 -19.71 6.51 7.37
N MET A 894 -20.16 5.49 8.10
CA MET A 894 -19.86 4.11 7.76
C MET A 894 -20.61 3.75 6.49
N MET A 895 -19.88 3.22 5.51
CA MET A 895 -20.44 2.92 4.20
C MET A 895 -20.09 1.51 3.75
N HIS A 896 -20.96 0.97 2.90
CA HIS A 896 -20.70 -0.21 2.09
C HIS A 896 -20.11 0.23 0.76
N ILE A 897 -18.88 -0.19 0.48
CA ILE A 897 -18.24 0.07 -0.82
C ILE A 897 -18.71 -1.03 -1.80
N SER A 898 -19.81 -0.75 -2.51
CA SER A 898 -20.36 -1.65 -3.54
C SER A 898 -19.44 -1.80 -4.76
N LEU A 899 -19.33 -3.03 -5.25
CA LEU A 899 -18.51 -3.41 -6.43
C LEU A 899 -19.37 -3.92 -7.61
N ASP A 900 -20.64 -3.49 -7.67
CA ASP A 900 -21.67 -4.06 -8.56
C ASP A 900 -21.51 -3.69 -10.05
N GLY A 901 -20.60 -2.77 -10.36
CA GLY A 901 -20.34 -2.27 -11.73
C GLY A 901 -19.85 -3.33 -12.72
N ASP A 902 -19.75 -2.92 -13.98
CA ASP A 902 -19.16 -3.75 -15.04
C ASP A 902 -17.75 -4.19 -14.67
N LYS A 903 -17.38 -5.41 -15.05
CA LYS A 903 -16.04 -5.98 -14.80
C LYS A 903 -15.00 -5.09 -15.53
N PRO A 904 -14.20 -4.28 -14.83
CA PRO A 904 -13.25 -3.42 -15.52
C PRO A 904 -12.12 -4.27 -16.08
N GLU A 905 -11.84 -4.09 -17.37
CA GLU A 905 -10.74 -4.78 -18.03
C GLU A 905 -9.41 -4.17 -17.59
N ILE A 906 -8.40 -5.01 -17.39
CA ILE A 906 -7.03 -4.55 -17.13
C ILE A 906 -6.33 -4.37 -18.47
N LYS A 907 -5.73 -3.20 -18.68
CA LYS A 907 -4.90 -2.92 -19.85
C LYS A 907 -3.43 -3.22 -19.58
N GLY A 908 -2.70 -3.61 -20.63
CA GLY A 908 -1.24 -3.66 -20.61
C GLY A 908 -0.62 -2.31 -20.25
N GLU A 909 0.59 -2.35 -19.71
CA GLU A 909 1.34 -1.13 -19.38
C GLU A 909 1.69 -0.35 -20.65
N ASN A 910 1.34 0.94 -20.70
CA ASN A 910 1.77 1.85 -21.78
C ASN A 910 3.06 2.58 -21.37
N PRO A 911 4.19 2.35 -22.05
CA PRO A 911 5.48 2.92 -21.70
C PRO A 911 5.64 4.43 -21.94
N GLY A 912 4.72 5.09 -22.67
CA GLY A 912 4.81 6.51 -23.01
C GLY A 912 4.50 7.49 -21.88
N ALA A 913 4.02 7.01 -20.72
CA ALA A 913 3.56 7.85 -19.61
C ALA A 913 4.67 8.12 -18.60
N GLY A 914 5.58 9.05 -18.93
CA GLY A 914 6.60 9.51 -17.99
C GLY A 914 7.25 10.80 -18.45
N ARG A 915 6.57 11.93 -18.25
CA ARG A 915 7.27 13.23 -18.29
C ARG A 915 8.00 13.44 -16.97
N LYS A 916 9.16 14.09 -17.02
CA LYS A 916 9.75 14.70 -15.83
C LYS A 916 8.65 15.59 -15.22
N PRO A 917 8.33 15.49 -13.93
CA PRO A 917 7.52 16.51 -13.28
C PRO A 917 8.16 17.86 -13.60
N GLU A 918 7.40 18.86 -14.04
CA GLU A 918 7.97 20.20 -14.12
C GLU A 918 8.46 20.55 -12.71
N ASP A 919 9.75 20.88 -12.59
CA ASP A 919 10.35 21.29 -11.33
C ASP A 919 9.85 22.71 -11.00
N ALA A 920 8.57 22.80 -10.66
CA ALA A 920 7.99 24.00 -10.06
C ALA A 920 8.69 24.17 -8.70
N ARG A 921 9.45 25.25 -8.58
CA ARG A 921 10.00 25.72 -7.31
C ARG A 921 9.16 26.87 -6.82
N ASP A 922 8.91 26.88 -5.52
CA ASP A 922 8.20 27.96 -4.88
C ASP A 922 8.73 28.19 -3.45
N LEU A 923 8.44 29.36 -2.91
CA LEU A 923 8.79 29.70 -1.53
C LEU A 923 8.00 28.81 -0.55
N LEU A 924 8.63 28.43 0.55
CA LEU A 924 8.02 27.59 1.60
C LEU A 924 6.65 28.12 2.05
N ASP A 925 6.47 29.44 2.19
CA ASP A 925 5.17 30.04 2.53
C ASP A 925 4.07 29.72 1.50
N ASN A 926 4.41 29.69 0.22
CA ASN A 926 3.43 29.41 -0.85
C ASN A 926 3.08 27.92 -0.87
N ILE A 927 4.08 27.07 -0.66
CA ILE A 927 3.89 25.61 -0.55
C ILE A 927 3.04 25.29 0.67
N ILE A 928 3.28 25.94 1.82
CA ILE A 928 2.46 25.81 3.03
C ILE A 928 1.02 26.26 2.75
N ALA A 929 0.82 27.38 2.06
CA ALA A 929 -0.51 27.87 1.71
C ALA A 929 -1.26 26.87 0.81
N LYS A 930 -0.60 26.35 -0.24
CA LYS A 930 -1.14 25.30 -1.11
C LYS A 930 -1.54 24.07 -0.29
N VAL A 931 -0.67 23.58 0.59
CA VAL A 931 -0.95 22.45 1.48
C VAL A 931 -2.14 22.75 2.39
N ASN A 932 -2.17 23.88 3.07
CA ASN A 932 -3.28 24.22 3.97
C ASN A 932 -4.62 24.29 3.23
N ILE A 933 -4.67 24.81 2.01
CA ILE A 933 -5.90 24.80 1.18
C ILE A 933 -6.30 23.35 0.88
N MET A 934 -5.38 22.53 0.36
CA MET A 934 -5.66 21.13 0.00
C MET A 934 -6.14 20.25 1.17
N PHE A 935 -5.86 20.64 2.42
CA PHE A 935 -6.19 19.87 3.62
C PHE A 935 -7.17 20.57 4.58
N ARG A 936 -7.58 21.83 4.34
CA ARG A 936 -8.70 22.48 5.05
C ARG A 936 -10.07 22.07 4.49
N GLY A 937 -10.16 21.56 3.25
CA GLY A 937 -11.41 21.14 2.60
C GLY A 937 -11.47 19.65 2.19
N GLU A 938 -12.63 19.22 1.69
CA GLU A 938 -12.90 17.88 1.17
C GLU A 938 -12.44 17.74 -0.29
N PHE A 939 -11.12 17.73 -0.52
CA PHE A 939 -10.55 17.66 -1.86
C PHE A 939 -10.07 16.24 -2.21
N SER A 940 -10.55 15.68 -3.33
CA SER A 940 -9.99 14.48 -3.96
C SER A 940 -8.61 14.75 -4.59
N GLU A 941 -7.86 13.71 -5.01
CA GLU A 941 -6.58 13.91 -5.70
C GLU A 941 -6.74 14.74 -7.00
N ALA A 942 -7.84 14.58 -7.74
CA ALA A 942 -8.13 15.38 -8.93
C ALA A 942 -8.43 16.84 -8.58
N ASP A 943 -9.16 17.08 -7.48
CA ASP A 943 -9.47 18.42 -7.00
C ASP A 943 -8.19 19.18 -6.58
N ARG A 944 -7.20 18.48 -6.03
CA ARG A 944 -5.93 19.09 -5.60
C ARG A 944 -5.12 19.68 -6.76
N VAL A 945 -5.05 18.97 -7.90
CA VAL A 945 -4.36 19.45 -9.11
C VAL A 945 -5.07 20.69 -9.67
N MET A 946 -6.41 20.73 -9.57
CA MET A 946 -7.23 21.86 -9.95
C MET A 946 -6.98 23.09 -9.06
N VAL A 947 -6.96 22.88 -7.73
CA VAL A 947 -6.63 23.91 -6.72
C VAL A 947 -5.26 24.52 -7.01
N GLU A 948 -4.26 23.67 -7.27
CA GLU A 948 -2.89 24.09 -7.56
C GLU A 948 -2.83 24.98 -8.82
N GLY A 949 -3.46 24.55 -9.92
CA GLY A 949 -3.48 25.33 -11.16
C GLY A 949 -4.16 26.70 -11.03
N ILE A 950 -5.28 26.77 -10.31
CA ILE A 950 -5.98 28.06 -10.07
C ILE A 950 -5.16 28.96 -9.16
N PHE A 951 -4.60 28.41 -8.08
CA PHE A 951 -3.77 29.17 -7.16
C PHE A 951 -2.55 29.76 -7.88
N ASP A 952 -1.88 28.97 -8.72
CA ASP A 952 -0.74 29.40 -9.50
C ASP A 952 -1.09 30.50 -10.50
N LEU A 953 -2.23 30.41 -11.18
CA LEU A 953 -2.69 31.47 -12.07
C LEU A 953 -2.99 32.76 -11.29
N ILE A 954 -3.62 32.67 -10.12
CA ILE A 954 -3.89 33.83 -9.27
C ILE A 954 -2.57 34.46 -8.79
N GLN A 955 -1.57 33.65 -8.42
CA GLN A 955 -0.25 34.14 -8.01
C GLN A 955 0.55 34.73 -9.18
N LYS A 956 0.54 34.10 -10.35
CA LYS A 956 1.21 34.62 -11.56
C LYS A 956 0.55 35.91 -12.07
N SER A 957 -0.76 36.04 -11.88
CA SER A 957 -1.53 37.26 -12.18
C SER A 957 -1.58 38.26 -11.02
N ALA A 958 -0.91 37.96 -9.89
CA ALA A 958 -0.89 38.80 -8.72
C ALA A 958 -0.30 40.17 -9.05
N THR A 959 -1.15 41.19 -9.00
CA THR A 959 -0.76 42.57 -9.26
C THR A 959 -0.50 43.30 -7.95
N LYS A 960 0.35 44.34 -7.97
CA LYS A 960 0.45 45.34 -6.88
C LYS A 960 -0.92 45.87 -6.43
N LYS A 961 -1.93 45.82 -7.33
CA LYS A 961 -3.32 46.16 -7.06
C LYS A 961 -4.00 45.18 -6.10
N MET A 962 -3.83 43.87 -6.29
CA MET A 962 -4.39 42.83 -5.42
C MET A 962 -3.81 42.91 -4.01
N GLN A 963 -2.49 43.12 -3.89
CA GLN A 963 -1.84 43.34 -2.60
C GLN A 963 -2.37 44.61 -1.90
N LYS A 964 -2.51 45.73 -2.62
CA LYS A 964 -3.12 46.95 -2.07
C LYS A 964 -4.57 46.72 -1.60
N GLN A 965 -5.34 45.92 -2.34
CA GLN A 965 -6.72 45.61 -1.98
C GLN A 965 -6.80 44.67 -0.75
N ALA A 966 -5.92 43.68 -0.62
CA ALA A 966 -5.89 42.84 0.58
C ALA A 966 -5.47 43.62 1.84
N VAL A 967 -4.51 44.55 1.69
CA VAL A 967 -4.02 45.38 2.80
C VAL A 967 -5.08 46.40 3.24
N GLY A 968 -5.64 47.15 2.29
CA GLY A 968 -6.54 48.28 2.55
C GLY A 968 -8.03 47.93 2.66
N ASN A 969 -8.39 46.65 2.78
CA ASN A 969 -9.77 46.23 3.05
C ASN A 969 -9.78 45.23 4.22
N ASP A 970 -10.91 45.11 4.91
CA ASP A 970 -11.12 44.02 5.86
C ASP A 970 -11.28 42.68 5.12
N GLU A 971 -11.10 41.58 5.85
CA GLU A 971 -11.08 40.23 5.29
C GLU A 971 -12.36 39.90 4.53
N ASN A 972 -13.52 40.24 5.09
CA ASN A 972 -14.81 39.95 4.47
C ASN A 972 -14.99 40.76 3.18
N GLN A 973 -14.64 42.05 3.19
CA GLN A 973 -14.66 42.87 1.98
C GLN A 973 -13.76 42.31 0.87
N PHE A 974 -12.55 41.86 1.22
CA PHE A 974 -11.65 41.28 0.24
C PHE A 974 -12.18 39.96 -0.32
N VAL A 975 -12.58 39.03 0.56
CA VAL A 975 -12.98 37.67 0.17
C VAL A 975 -14.34 37.63 -0.52
N GLU A 976 -15.30 38.44 -0.07
CA GLU A 976 -16.67 38.41 -0.59
C GLU A 976 -16.90 39.34 -1.78
N SER A 977 -16.15 40.45 -1.89
CA SER A 977 -16.42 41.48 -2.91
C SER A 977 -15.33 41.64 -3.97
N ILE A 978 -14.07 41.33 -3.66
CA ILE A 978 -12.94 41.60 -4.56
C ILE A 978 -12.39 40.30 -5.15
N PHE A 979 -12.22 39.29 -4.31
CA PHE A 979 -11.65 38.00 -4.69
C PHE A 979 -12.50 37.17 -5.67
N PRO A 980 -13.86 37.20 -5.67
CA PRO A 980 -14.65 36.38 -6.59
C PRO A 980 -14.36 36.65 -8.07
N ASP A 981 -14.17 37.92 -8.44
CA ASP A 981 -13.82 38.30 -9.81
C ASP A 981 -12.43 37.80 -10.24
N ILE A 982 -11.49 37.78 -9.29
CA ILE A 982 -10.11 37.31 -9.50
C ILE A 982 -10.12 35.79 -9.69
N PHE A 983 -10.78 35.10 -8.77
CA PHE A 983 -10.94 33.66 -8.80
C PHE A 983 -11.66 33.20 -10.07
N SER A 984 -12.77 33.85 -10.44
CA SER A 984 -13.55 33.48 -11.63
C SER A 984 -12.73 33.59 -12.91
N LYS A 985 -11.90 34.64 -13.05
CA LYS A 985 -11.03 34.78 -14.24
C LYS A 985 -9.96 33.68 -14.30
N ALA A 986 -9.32 33.37 -13.18
CA ALA A 986 -8.34 32.28 -13.12
C ALA A 986 -8.97 30.92 -13.38
N ALA A 987 -10.12 30.62 -12.78
CA ALA A 987 -10.86 29.39 -12.98
C ALA A 987 -11.31 29.22 -14.44
N GLN A 988 -11.81 30.29 -15.09
CA GLN A 988 -12.21 30.26 -16.52
C GLN A 988 -11.01 30.00 -17.44
N GLN A 989 -9.85 30.60 -17.14
CA GLN A 989 -8.63 30.38 -17.90
C GLN A 989 -8.11 28.94 -17.77
N CYS A 990 -8.12 28.38 -16.57
CA CYS A 990 -7.85 26.95 -16.35
C CYS A 990 -8.82 26.05 -17.13
N TYR A 991 -10.13 26.34 -17.05
CA TYR A 991 -11.17 25.57 -17.75
C TYR A 991 -10.99 25.57 -19.26
N THR A 992 -10.64 26.71 -19.84
CA THR A 992 -10.39 26.83 -21.29
C THR A 992 -9.17 26.01 -21.73
N THR A 993 -8.19 25.82 -20.83
CA THR A 993 -6.95 25.10 -21.12
C THR A 993 -7.13 23.58 -20.97
N GLN A 994 -7.95 23.13 -20.01
CA GLN A 994 -8.20 21.71 -19.73
C GLN A 994 -9.68 21.49 -19.32
N THR A 995 -10.58 21.48 -20.30
CA THR A 995 -12.03 21.42 -20.09
C THR A 995 -12.47 20.25 -19.20
N ASP A 996 -11.99 19.04 -19.47
CA ASP A 996 -12.43 17.84 -18.74
C ASP A 996 -11.96 17.82 -17.28
N ALA A 997 -10.79 18.39 -16.98
CA ALA A 997 -10.23 18.42 -15.63
C ALA A 997 -10.96 19.42 -14.71
N TYR A 998 -11.45 20.53 -15.27
CA TYR A 998 -12.08 21.63 -14.53
C TYR A 998 -13.61 21.64 -14.62
N ARG A 999 -14.22 20.70 -15.37
CA ARG A 999 -15.68 20.59 -15.54
C ARG A 999 -16.42 20.54 -14.20
N LYS A 1000 -15.95 19.69 -13.27
CA LYS A 1000 -16.53 19.52 -11.94
C LYS A 1000 -16.61 20.84 -11.15
N LEU A 1001 -15.65 21.75 -11.34
CA LEU A 1001 -15.61 23.04 -10.64
C LEU A 1001 -16.81 23.93 -10.99
N PHE A 1002 -17.23 23.93 -12.26
CA PHE A 1002 -18.33 24.77 -12.73
C PHE A 1002 -19.69 24.07 -12.65
N GLU A 1003 -19.71 22.73 -12.58
CA GLU A 1003 -20.92 21.94 -12.37
C GLU A 1003 -21.35 21.90 -10.89
N ASN A 1004 -20.41 22.01 -9.95
CA ASN A 1004 -20.70 22.03 -8.51
C ASN A 1004 -20.50 23.43 -7.92
N GLN A 1005 -21.61 24.16 -7.77
CA GLN A 1005 -21.62 25.54 -7.27
C GLN A 1005 -21.18 25.67 -5.81
N GLU A 1006 -21.48 24.69 -4.96
CA GLU A 1006 -21.06 24.66 -3.55
C GLU A 1006 -19.54 24.47 -3.43
N PHE A 1007 -19.00 23.54 -4.22
CA PHE A 1007 -17.56 23.31 -4.32
C PHE A 1007 -16.83 24.55 -4.85
N TYR A 1008 -17.38 25.22 -5.87
CA TYR A 1008 -16.85 26.47 -6.40
C TYR A 1008 -16.74 27.56 -5.33
N GLN A 1009 -17.83 27.81 -4.60
CA GLN A 1009 -17.86 28.86 -3.57
C GLN A 1009 -16.93 28.55 -2.40
N THR A 1010 -16.90 27.29 -1.96
CA THR A 1010 -16.02 26.85 -0.87
C THR A 1010 -14.55 27.04 -1.24
N LEU A 1011 -14.16 26.62 -2.45
CA LEU A 1011 -12.79 26.77 -2.94
C LEU A 1011 -12.40 28.25 -3.07
N MET A 1012 -13.29 29.07 -3.63
CA MET A 1012 -13.09 30.51 -3.77
C MET A 1012 -12.87 31.18 -2.42
N GLN A 1013 -13.73 30.94 -1.43
CA GLN A 1013 -13.60 31.53 -0.10
C GLN A 1013 -12.30 31.09 0.57
N GLN A 1014 -11.99 29.79 0.59
CA GLN A 1014 -10.75 29.30 1.23
C GLN A 1014 -9.48 29.87 0.59
N MET A 1015 -9.45 30.00 -0.74
CA MET A 1015 -8.34 30.66 -1.43
C MET A 1015 -8.27 32.16 -1.11
N GLY A 1016 -9.42 32.83 -1.02
CA GLY A 1016 -9.50 34.25 -0.69
C GLY A 1016 -8.92 34.54 0.68
N HIS A 1017 -9.34 33.78 1.71
CA HIS A 1017 -8.81 33.88 3.07
C HIS A 1017 -7.29 33.65 3.11
N ALA A 1018 -6.81 32.57 2.50
CA ALA A 1018 -5.39 32.24 2.48
C ALA A 1018 -4.52 33.32 1.80
N ILE A 1019 -5.04 33.94 0.72
CA ILE A 1019 -4.34 35.02 0.01
C ILE A 1019 -4.39 36.34 0.80
N TYR A 1020 -5.50 36.62 1.50
CA TYR A 1020 -5.65 37.78 2.37
C TYR A 1020 -4.65 37.79 3.52
N GLU A 1021 -4.63 36.71 4.32
CA GLU A 1021 -3.72 36.56 5.47
C GLU A 1021 -2.26 36.72 5.04
N ARG A 1022 -1.88 36.09 3.92
CA ARG A 1022 -0.53 36.19 3.36
C ARG A 1022 -0.11 37.63 3.07
N TYR A 1023 -0.96 38.43 2.42
CA TYR A 1023 -0.58 39.81 2.07
C TYR A 1023 -0.47 40.71 3.30
N ARG A 1024 -1.29 40.48 4.33
CA ARG A 1024 -1.17 41.19 5.61
C ARG A 1024 0.07 40.80 6.39
N GLU A 1025 0.39 39.50 6.50
CA GLU A 1025 1.63 39.07 7.17
C GLU A 1025 2.90 39.59 6.48
N GLN A 1026 2.90 39.65 5.14
CA GLN A 1026 3.99 40.24 4.36
C GLN A 1026 4.12 41.75 4.62
N GLU A 1027 3.01 42.44 4.82
CA GLU A 1027 3.02 43.85 5.17
C GLU A 1027 3.56 44.07 6.59
N GLU A 1028 3.08 43.33 7.59
CA GLU A 1028 3.51 43.45 8.98
C GLU A 1028 5.02 43.22 9.17
N LYS A 1029 5.60 42.24 8.45
CA LYS A 1029 7.06 41.96 8.48
C LYS A 1029 7.90 43.11 7.92
N ASN A 1030 7.35 44.01 7.10
CA ASN A 1030 8.11 45.14 6.58
C ASN A 1030 8.37 46.23 7.64
N TYR A 1031 7.56 46.34 8.71
CA TYR A 1031 7.61 47.43 9.69
C TYR A 1031 8.34 47.05 11.00
N THR A 1032 9.47 46.34 10.91
CA THR A 1032 10.31 45.97 12.06
C THR A 1032 11.56 46.85 12.17
N ILE A 1033 12.00 47.17 13.39
CA ILE A 1033 13.18 48.04 13.63
C ILE A 1033 14.44 47.43 13.02
N GLU A 1034 14.55 46.10 13.06
CA GLU A 1034 15.64 45.34 12.44
C GLU A 1034 15.65 45.51 10.92
N ASN A 1035 14.49 45.43 10.26
CA ASN A 1035 14.39 45.66 8.82
C ASN A 1035 14.74 47.10 8.47
N LEU A 1036 14.24 48.09 9.23
CA LEU A 1036 14.58 49.49 9.03
C LEU A 1036 16.09 49.75 9.18
N GLN A 1037 16.72 49.16 10.20
CA GLN A 1037 18.17 49.22 10.38
C GLN A 1037 18.92 48.64 9.18
N SER A 1038 18.51 47.46 8.71
CA SER A 1038 19.14 46.75 7.59
C SER A 1038 19.05 47.50 6.27
N LYS A 1039 18.00 48.31 6.06
CA LYS A 1039 17.80 49.10 4.84
C LYS A 1039 18.48 50.47 4.93
N MET A 1040 18.44 51.11 6.08
CA MET A 1040 18.90 52.48 6.25
C MET A 1040 20.42 52.58 6.41
N ILE A 1041 21.03 51.72 7.22
CA ILE A 1041 22.48 51.79 7.51
C ILE A 1041 23.35 51.64 6.24
N PRO A 1042 23.12 50.66 5.34
CA PRO A 1042 23.96 50.51 4.15
C PRO A 1042 23.97 51.75 3.25
N LEU A 1043 22.87 52.51 3.21
CA LEU A 1043 22.75 53.69 2.37
C LEU A 1043 23.60 54.85 2.87
N ILE A 1044 23.74 55.01 4.19
CA ILE A 1044 24.46 56.14 4.80
C ILE A 1044 25.87 55.76 5.29
N ARG A 1045 26.26 54.48 5.21
CA ARG A 1045 27.50 53.98 5.81
C ARG A 1045 28.74 54.73 5.32
N GLU A 1046 28.79 55.05 4.03
CA GLU A 1046 29.91 55.79 3.42
C GLU A 1046 30.05 57.22 3.95
N GLU A 1047 28.95 57.83 4.42
CA GLU A 1047 28.96 59.19 5.01
C GLU A 1047 29.78 59.28 6.30
N PHE A 1048 29.87 58.16 7.01
CA PHE A 1048 30.56 58.05 8.29
C PHE A 1048 31.93 57.38 8.17
N ALA A 1049 32.41 57.12 6.95
CA ALA A 1049 33.74 56.61 6.70
C ALA A 1049 34.80 57.58 7.27
N GLY A 1050 35.55 57.13 8.27
CA GLY A 1050 36.56 57.95 8.97
C GLY A 1050 36.12 58.51 10.33
N ILE A 1051 34.86 58.35 10.74
CA ILE A 1051 34.36 58.64 12.11
C ILE A 1051 33.71 57.42 12.79
N ALA A 1052 33.12 56.50 12.01
CA ALA A 1052 32.65 55.21 12.51
C ALA A 1052 33.82 54.20 12.53
N GLY A 1053 34.12 53.61 13.71
CA GLY A 1053 35.26 52.71 13.92
C GLY A 1053 35.89 52.79 15.33
N THR A 1054 36.68 51.74 15.66
CA THR A 1054 37.38 51.34 16.91
C THR A 1054 36.73 51.57 18.29
N SER A 1055 35.74 52.45 18.44
CA SER A 1055 35.10 52.76 19.72
C SER A 1055 33.56 52.91 19.66
N ARG A 1056 32.97 53.28 18.50
CA ARG A 1056 31.51 53.38 18.31
C ARG A 1056 31.09 52.94 16.91
N THR A 1057 29.89 52.37 16.79
CA THR A 1057 29.33 51.86 15.52
C THR A 1057 28.09 52.63 15.07
N LEU A 1058 27.76 52.54 13.78
CA LEU A 1058 26.51 53.11 13.24
C LEU A 1058 25.29 52.37 13.77
N GLU A 1059 25.43 51.08 13.99
CA GLU A 1059 24.43 50.21 14.58
C GLU A 1059 24.06 50.67 16.00
N GLU A 1060 25.07 51.02 16.82
CA GLU A 1060 24.87 51.65 18.14
C GLU A 1060 24.15 52.99 18.04
N ALA A 1061 24.57 53.87 17.12
CA ALA A 1061 23.91 55.16 16.92
C ALA A 1061 22.45 55.00 16.49
N PHE A 1062 22.14 54.00 15.67
CA PHE A 1062 20.77 53.70 15.25
C PHE A 1062 19.91 53.29 16.45
N VAL A 1063 20.41 52.38 17.30
CA VAL A 1063 19.70 51.95 18.52
C VAL A 1063 19.42 53.15 19.43
N TRP A 1064 20.42 54.01 19.66
CA TRP A 1064 20.24 55.23 20.46
C TRP A 1064 19.26 56.21 19.83
N MET A 1065 19.25 56.34 18.50
CA MET A 1065 18.31 57.20 17.78
C MET A 1065 16.87 56.72 18.00
N ILE A 1066 16.64 55.42 17.90
CA ILE A 1066 15.34 54.81 18.18
C ILE A 1066 14.94 55.00 19.66
N LYS A 1067 15.88 54.83 20.61
CA LYS A 1067 15.62 55.10 22.04
C LYS A 1067 15.19 56.55 22.26
N VAL A 1068 15.86 57.53 21.66
CA VAL A 1068 15.52 58.97 21.77
C VAL A 1068 14.17 59.30 21.15
N ILE A 1069 13.84 58.69 20.00
CA ILE A 1069 12.52 58.86 19.39
C ILE A 1069 11.43 58.34 20.33
N LYS A 1070 11.60 57.12 20.88
CA LYS A 1070 10.58 56.40 21.66
C LYS A 1070 10.41 56.84 23.11
N VAL A 1071 11.45 57.40 23.74
CA VAL A 1071 11.37 57.76 25.17
C VAL A 1071 10.32 58.85 25.40
N PHE A 1072 9.50 58.70 26.43
CA PHE A 1072 8.60 59.76 26.89
C PHE A 1072 9.41 60.75 27.73
N SER A 1073 9.56 61.99 27.28
CA SER A 1073 10.41 62.98 27.97
C SER A 1073 9.83 64.40 28.00
N ILE A 1074 9.32 64.90 26.88
CA ILE A 1074 8.65 66.20 26.79
C ILE A 1074 7.34 65.98 26.04
N ASP A 1075 6.20 66.31 26.66
CA ASP A 1075 4.85 65.99 26.13
C ASP A 1075 4.64 66.44 24.68
N LYS A 1076 5.07 67.67 24.32
CA LYS A 1076 4.99 68.20 22.95
C LYS A 1076 5.82 67.41 21.91
N TYR A 1077 6.77 66.58 22.32
CA TYR A 1077 7.65 65.79 21.45
C TYR A 1077 7.53 64.27 21.69
N ASN A 1078 6.49 63.80 22.39
CA ASN A 1078 6.27 62.36 22.59
C ASN A 1078 5.69 61.68 21.33
N GLY A 1079 5.03 62.45 20.44
CA GLY A 1079 4.51 61.96 19.15
C GLY A 1079 5.56 61.71 18.06
N LEU A 1080 6.86 61.76 18.38
CA LEU A 1080 7.93 61.50 17.39
C LEU A 1080 7.95 60.04 16.91
N THR A 1081 7.47 59.11 17.72
CA THR A 1081 7.31 57.71 17.32
C THR A 1081 6.32 57.57 16.17
N ASP A 1082 5.16 58.21 16.25
CA ASP A 1082 4.12 58.04 15.22
C ASP A 1082 4.38 58.87 13.95
N THR A 1083 5.25 59.88 14.05
CA THR A 1083 5.58 60.78 12.95
C THR A 1083 6.90 60.41 12.26
N ILE A 1084 8.03 60.52 12.95
CA ILE A 1084 9.37 60.32 12.37
C ILE A 1084 9.59 58.85 12.04
N LEU A 1085 9.33 57.95 12.99
CA LEU A 1085 9.62 56.54 12.80
C LEU A 1085 8.72 55.91 11.74
N ASN A 1086 7.44 56.29 11.69
CA ASN A 1086 6.52 55.89 10.61
C ASN A 1086 7.00 56.41 9.25
N ALA A 1087 7.41 57.69 9.16
CA ALA A 1087 7.98 58.24 7.94
C ALA A 1087 9.23 57.47 7.48
N MET A 1088 10.13 57.11 8.40
CA MET A 1088 11.30 56.28 8.10
C MET A 1088 10.91 54.89 7.61
N PHE A 1089 9.94 54.22 8.23
CA PHE A 1089 9.45 52.92 7.75
C PHE A 1089 8.87 52.99 6.34
N LYS A 1090 7.99 53.96 6.07
CA LYS A 1090 7.38 54.12 4.74
C LYS A 1090 8.45 54.42 3.68
N LEU A 1091 9.44 55.26 4.00
CA LEU A 1091 10.50 55.66 3.09
C LEU A 1091 11.54 54.57 2.81
N TYR A 1092 11.91 53.75 3.80
CA TYR A 1092 13.03 52.79 3.67
C TYR A 1092 12.60 51.33 3.60
N CYS A 1093 11.50 50.94 4.24
CA CYS A 1093 11.01 49.56 4.26
C CYS A 1093 9.93 49.28 3.21
N SER A 1094 9.29 50.31 2.65
CA SER A 1094 8.30 50.18 1.56
C SER A 1094 8.45 51.28 0.48
N PRO A 1095 9.65 51.54 -0.05
CA PRO A 1095 9.90 52.67 -0.96
C PRO A 1095 9.14 52.60 -2.30
N ASN A 1096 8.72 51.39 -2.69
CA ASN A 1096 8.08 51.08 -3.97
C ASN A 1096 6.55 51.22 -3.96
N THR A 1097 5.96 51.49 -2.78
CA THR A 1097 4.52 51.72 -2.63
C THR A 1097 4.14 53.20 -2.65
N LEU A 1098 5.12 54.09 -2.44
CA LEU A 1098 4.94 55.54 -2.33
C LEU A 1098 5.04 56.28 -3.67
N THR A 1099 4.09 57.15 -3.91
CA THR A 1099 4.11 58.18 -4.96
C THR A 1099 5.10 59.31 -4.63
N LEU A 1100 5.42 60.12 -5.63
CA LEU A 1100 6.30 61.28 -5.45
C LEU A 1100 5.72 62.30 -4.45
N ALA A 1101 4.39 62.47 -4.43
CA ALA A 1101 3.70 63.37 -3.53
C ALA A 1101 3.79 62.90 -2.06
N GLU A 1102 3.59 61.60 -1.81
CA GLU A 1102 3.73 61.02 -0.48
C GLU A 1102 5.18 61.09 0.02
N LYS A 1103 6.17 60.85 -0.84
CA LYS A 1103 7.59 61.03 -0.47
C LYS A 1103 7.90 62.46 -0.04
N ARG A 1104 7.25 63.47 -0.65
CA ARG A 1104 7.38 64.87 -0.26
C ARG A 1104 6.77 65.12 1.13
N ILE A 1105 5.60 64.55 1.40
CA ILE A 1105 4.94 64.65 2.72
C ILE A 1105 5.84 64.05 3.80
N TYR A 1106 6.36 62.84 3.61
CA TYR A 1106 7.24 62.21 4.59
C TYR A 1106 8.58 62.95 4.76
N LEU A 1107 9.16 63.51 3.69
CA LEU A 1107 10.32 64.39 3.79
C LEU A 1107 10.02 65.61 4.68
N LYS A 1108 8.86 66.26 4.48
CA LYS A 1108 8.42 67.39 5.32
C LYS A 1108 8.30 66.98 6.80
N THR A 1109 7.73 65.81 7.06
CA THR A 1109 7.64 65.23 8.40
C THR A 1109 9.02 65.00 9.01
N LEU A 1110 9.99 64.48 8.26
CA LEU A 1110 11.37 64.29 8.74
C LEU A 1110 12.07 65.62 9.02
N VAL A 1111 11.91 66.63 8.17
CA VAL A 1111 12.51 67.97 8.32
C VAL A 1111 11.98 68.67 9.57
N THR A 1112 10.65 68.70 9.76
CA THR A 1112 10.02 69.24 10.99
C THR A 1112 10.41 68.41 12.22
N GLY A 1113 10.41 67.09 12.07
CA GLY A 1113 10.76 66.15 13.12
C GLY A 1113 12.20 66.33 13.62
N TYR A 1114 13.14 66.71 12.74
CA TYR A 1114 14.55 66.89 13.11
C TYR A 1114 14.72 68.01 14.14
N GLU A 1115 14.00 69.12 13.99
CA GLU A 1115 13.99 70.20 14.98
C GLU A 1115 13.52 69.70 16.35
N SER A 1116 12.40 68.98 16.37
CA SER A 1116 11.82 68.43 17.60
C SER A 1116 12.75 67.40 18.25
N TYR A 1117 13.40 66.57 17.43
CA TYR A 1117 14.39 65.59 17.88
C TYR A 1117 15.61 66.24 18.50
N LEU A 1118 16.17 67.31 17.92
CA LEU A 1118 17.30 68.03 18.50
C LEU A 1118 16.95 68.64 19.86
N LYS A 1119 15.77 69.25 20.00
CA LYS A 1119 15.31 69.81 21.28
C LYS A 1119 15.12 68.72 22.34
N LYS A 1120 14.52 67.59 21.94
CA LYS A 1120 14.35 66.41 22.80
C LYS A 1120 15.69 65.81 23.23
N LEU A 1121 16.62 65.65 22.29
CA LEU A 1121 17.97 65.15 22.52
C LEU A 1121 18.75 66.07 23.47
N HIS A 1122 18.67 67.40 23.28
CA HIS A 1122 19.30 68.38 24.17
C HIS A 1122 18.77 68.27 25.60
N PHE A 1123 17.44 68.17 25.77
CA PHE A 1123 16.81 68.01 27.06
C PHE A 1123 17.24 66.72 27.77
N LEU A 1124 17.26 65.58 27.06
CA LEU A 1124 17.69 64.31 27.65
C LEU A 1124 19.11 64.41 28.20
N ILE A 1125 20.03 65.01 27.44
CA ILE A 1125 21.44 65.12 27.79
C ILE A 1125 21.73 66.20 28.86
N LYS A 1126 21.11 67.37 28.76
CA LYS A 1126 21.45 68.55 29.60
C LYS A 1126 20.41 68.86 30.68
N ASP A 1127 19.29 68.15 30.70
CA ASP A 1127 18.14 68.36 31.59
C ASP A 1127 17.55 69.77 31.52
N LYS A 1128 17.65 70.40 30.35
CA LYS A 1128 17.17 71.76 30.06
C LYS A 1128 16.57 71.83 28.67
N GLU A 1129 15.40 72.46 28.55
CA GLU A 1129 14.80 72.73 27.24
C GLU A 1129 15.56 73.82 26.49
N VAL A 1130 15.55 73.73 25.16
CA VAL A 1130 16.13 74.75 24.29
C VAL A 1130 15.26 76.01 24.37
N THR A 1131 15.88 77.15 24.66
CA THR A 1131 15.23 78.47 24.69
C THR A 1131 15.67 79.34 23.53
N ASP A 1132 14.88 80.35 23.21
CA ASP A 1132 15.28 81.43 22.32
C ASP A 1132 16.32 82.37 23.00
N LYS A 1133 16.66 83.48 22.32
CA LYS A 1133 17.60 84.49 22.84
C LYS A 1133 17.11 85.24 24.10
N ASN A 1134 15.81 85.19 24.39
CA ASN A 1134 15.18 85.84 25.53
C ASN A 1134 14.94 84.86 26.70
N GLY A 1135 15.25 83.57 26.53
CA GLY A 1135 15.02 82.54 27.54
C GLY A 1135 13.65 81.85 27.44
N GLU A 1136 12.90 82.08 26.36
CA GLU A 1136 11.56 81.50 26.18
C GLU A 1136 11.62 80.19 25.39
N VAL A 1137 11.01 79.14 25.94
CA VAL A 1137 11.01 77.77 25.38
C VAL A 1137 10.07 77.65 24.16
N GLU A 1138 8.95 78.36 24.16
CA GLU A 1138 7.92 78.25 23.11
C GLU A 1138 8.38 78.80 21.75
N TYR A 1139 9.22 79.85 21.75
CA TYR A 1139 9.70 80.50 20.54
C TYR A 1139 11.07 80.00 20.05
N ALA A 1140 11.65 78.99 20.71
CA ALA A 1140 12.91 78.41 20.28
C ALA A 1140 12.75 77.78 18.89
N ALA A 1141 13.54 78.23 17.91
CA ALA A 1141 13.51 77.72 16.53
C ALA A 1141 14.61 76.66 16.30
N LEU A 1142 14.65 76.08 15.09
CA LEU A 1142 15.72 75.16 14.67
C LEU A 1142 17.12 75.76 14.87
N SER A 1143 17.32 77.06 14.61
CA SER A 1143 18.60 77.73 14.81
C SER A 1143 19.08 77.69 16.27
N ASN A 1144 18.16 77.80 17.24
CA ASN A 1144 18.47 77.67 18.66
C ASN A 1144 18.89 76.23 18.99
N ALA A 1145 18.18 75.23 18.46
CA ALA A 1145 18.51 73.82 18.69
C ALA A 1145 19.88 73.44 18.07
N LEU A 1146 20.18 73.94 16.86
CA LEU A 1146 21.48 73.76 16.21
C LEU A 1146 22.62 74.39 17.02
N TYR A 1147 22.39 75.57 17.62
CA TYR A 1147 23.35 76.23 18.50
C TYR A 1147 23.59 75.43 19.80
N CYS A 1148 22.52 75.02 20.48
CA CYS A 1148 22.59 74.24 21.73
C CYS A 1148 23.29 72.88 21.56
N MET A 1149 23.11 72.25 20.40
CA MET A 1149 23.78 70.99 20.04
C MET A 1149 25.17 71.20 19.40
N GLN A 1150 25.66 72.45 19.37
CA GLN A 1150 26.96 72.88 18.81
C GLN A 1150 27.18 72.53 17.33
N LEU A 1151 26.09 72.28 16.59
CA LEU A 1151 26.13 71.90 15.18
C LEU A 1151 26.52 73.08 14.27
N ASN A 1152 26.22 74.32 14.69
CA ASN A 1152 26.61 75.55 14.01
C ASN A 1152 28.14 75.79 14.00
N LYS A 1153 28.91 75.11 14.85
CA LYS A 1153 30.37 75.23 14.89
C LYS A 1153 31.08 74.39 13.83
N LEU A 1154 30.38 73.43 13.21
CA LEU A 1154 30.95 72.52 12.23
C LEU A 1154 31.51 73.23 10.99
N GLN A 1155 30.89 74.34 10.58
CA GLN A 1155 31.36 75.16 9.45
C GLN A 1155 32.77 75.75 9.68
N TYR A 1156 33.21 75.87 10.94
CA TYR A 1156 34.52 76.40 11.33
C TYR A 1156 35.54 75.28 11.66
N SER A 1157 35.17 74.01 11.51
CA SER A 1157 36.07 72.88 11.78
C SER A 1157 37.11 72.72 10.67
N ASP A 1158 38.34 72.39 11.03
CA ASP A 1158 39.41 72.03 10.09
C ASP A 1158 39.30 70.58 9.59
N LYS A 1159 38.41 69.77 10.18
CA LYS A 1159 38.16 68.40 9.76
C LYS A 1159 37.25 68.36 8.54
N SER A 1160 37.72 67.75 7.45
CA SER A 1160 36.96 67.57 6.20
C SER A 1160 35.56 66.97 6.44
N ILE A 1161 35.45 65.99 7.34
CA ILE A 1161 34.17 65.34 7.66
C ILE A 1161 33.19 66.29 8.36
N ASP A 1162 33.64 67.15 9.28
CA ASP A 1162 32.76 68.10 9.96
C ASP A 1162 32.27 69.18 8.96
N ARG A 1163 33.10 69.58 7.99
CA ARG A 1163 32.68 70.48 6.89
C ARG A 1163 31.61 69.84 5.99
N LYS A 1164 31.68 68.52 5.76
CA LYS A 1164 30.64 67.79 5.01
C LYS A 1164 29.29 67.83 5.71
N PHE A 1165 29.25 67.56 7.02
CA PHE A 1165 28.02 67.65 7.80
C PHE A 1165 27.53 69.11 8.00
N ALA A 1166 28.43 70.10 7.96
CA ALA A 1166 28.04 71.51 7.89
C ALA A 1166 27.24 71.83 6.62
N GLN A 1167 27.64 71.29 5.46
CA GLN A 1167 26.86 71.44 4.21
C GLN A 1167 25.48 70.77 4.31
N TYR A 1168 25.38 69.64 5.02
CA TYR A 1168 24.09 68.98 5.26
C TYR A 1168 23.17 69.78 6.17
N ILE A 1169 23.72 70.52 7.13
CA ILE A 1169 22.95 71.49 7.94
C ILE A 1169 22.42 72.61 7.05
N ASP A 1170 23.24 73.17 6.15
CA ASP A 1170 22.78 74.23 5.24
C ASP A 1170 21.62 73.75 4.35
N ILE A 1171 21.73 72.53 3.81
CA ILE A 1171 20.65 71.90 3.04
C ILE A 1171 19.40 71.72 3.91
N LEU A 1172 19.54 71.22 5.14
CA LEU A 1172 18.41 71.00 6.05
C LEU A 1172 17.73 72.32 6.44
N VAL A 1173 18.50 73.37 6.71
CA VAL A 1173 17.98 74.72 7.02
C VAL A 1173 17.24 75.30 5.81
N ASN A 1174 17.78 75.13 4.60
CA ASN A 1174 17.10 75.55 3.38
C ASN A 1174 15.78 74.80 3.16
N LEU A 1175 15.77 73.47 3.34
CA LEU A 1175 14.55 72.66 3.27
C LEU A 1175 13.50 73.09 4.31
N ARG A 1176 13.94 73.48 5.52
CA ARG A 1176 13.04 73.99 6.58
C ARG A 1176 12.51 75.40 6.26
N ASN A 1177 13.31 76.26 5.65
CA ASN A 1177 12.90 77.62 5.28
C ASN A 1177 11.93 77.61 4.09
N GLU A 1178 12.15 76.74 3.10
CA GLU A 1178 11.23 76.50 1.97
C GLU A 1178 9.89 75.88 2.41
N GLU A 1179 9.84 75.26 3.60
CA GLU A 1179 8.59 74.80 4.20
C GLU A 1179 7.73 75.96 4.75
N ASN A 1180 8.40 76.98 5.32
CA ASN A 1180 7.75 78.14 5.95
C ASN A 1180 7.35 79.23 4.94
N HIS A 1181 8.05 79.32 3.81
CA HIS A 1181 7.74 80.22 2.71
C HIS A 1181 7.26 79.38 1.53
N GLN A 1182 6.03 79.57 1.04
CA GLN A 1182 5.49 78.85 -0.15
C GLN A 1182 6.36 79.06 -1.41
N ALA A 1183 7.51 78.39 -1.53
CA ALA A 1183 8.47 78.53 -2.61
C ALA A 1183 8.96 77.17 -3.12
N LYS A 1184 9.05 77.07 -4.47
CA LYS A 1184 9.54 75.98 -5.35
C LYS A 1184 9.16 74.53 -5.00
N SER A 1185 8.46 73.86 -5.92
CA SER A 1185 8.23 72.41 -5.84
C SER A 1185 9.51 71.62 -6.10
N LEU A 1186 10.06 70.96 -5.07
CA LEU A 1186 11.22 70.06 -5.19
C LEU A 1186 10.95 68.95 -6.23
N ASN A 1187 11.91 68.72 -7.12
CA ASN A 1187 11.87 67.63 -8.08
C ASN A 1187 12.24 66.27 -7.44
N ALA A 1188 12.10 65.17 -8.18
CA ALA A 1188 12.32 63.83 -7.63
C ALA A 1188 13.73 63.59 -7.06
N LYS A 1189 14.77 64.13 -7.71
CA LYS A 1189 16.16 64.00 -7.24
C LYS A 1189 16.40 64.82 -5.98
N GLU A 1190 15.82 66.02 -5.92
CA GLU A 1190 15.91 66.91 -4.74
C GLU A 1190 15.19 66.31 -3.53
N ILE A 1191 14.02 65.69 -3.72
CA ILE A 1191 13.30 64.99 -2.65
C ILE A 1191 14.13 63.81 -2.12
N GLN A 1192 14.70 63.00 -3.01
CA GLN A 1192 15.51 61.85 -2.61
C GLN A 1192 16.79 62.28 -1.88
N LEU A 1193 17.46 63.35 -2.35
CA LEU A 1193 18.60 63.94 -1.68
C LEU A 1193 18.22 64.51 -0.31
N GLY A 1194 17.07 65.18 -0.19
CA GLY A 1194 16.57 65.71 1.08
C GLY A 1194 16.32 64.62 2.11
N ILE A 1195 15.66 63.52 1.71
CA ILE A 1195 15.41 62.35 2.59
C ILE A 1195 16.74 61.77 3.09
N TYR A 1196 17.70 61.61 2.17
CA TYR A 1196 19.03 61.11 2.50
C TYR A 1196 19.76 62.01 3.50
N VAL A 1197 19.81 63.32 3.24
CA VAL A 1197 20.49 64.31 4.08
C VAL A 1197 19.88 64.36 5.48
N VAL A 1198 18.55 64.48 5.58
CA VAL A 1198 17.87 64.62 6.88
C VAL A 1198 18.05 63.36 7.73
N THR A 1199 17.85 62.17 7.16
CA THR A 1199 18.04 60.89 7.86
C THR A 1199 19.50 60.70 8.31
N THR A 1200 20.45 61.11 7.46
CA THR A 1200 21.88 61.11 7.80
C THR A 1200 22.19 62.06 8.96
N MET A 1201 21.53 63.22 9.03
CA MET A 1201 21.69 64.18 10.13
C MET A 1201 21.12 63.68 11.47
N PHE A 1202 19.97 62.98 11.47
CA PHE A 1202 19.45 62.29 12.66
C PHE A 1202 20.47 61.30 13.23
N MET A 1203 21.06 60.50 12.36
CA MET A 1203 22.09 59.54 12.72
C MET A 1203 23.37 60.24 13.20
N TYR A 1204 23.79 61.31 12.55
CA TYR A 1204 25.02 62.03 12.88
C TYR A 1204 24.96 62.70 14.26
N VAL A 1205 23.89 63.44 14.54
CA VAL A 1205 23.78 64.11 15.83
C VAL A 1205 23.67 63.08 16.97
N THR A 1206 23.01 61.95 16.73
CA THR A 1206 22.97 60.86 17.71
C THR A 1206 24.35 60.25 17.91
N PHE A 1207 25.06 59.93 16.83
CA PHE A 1207 26.39 59.35 16.85
C PHE A 1207 27.38 60.22 17.65
N LYS A 1208 27.37 61.54 17.46
CA LYS A 1208 28.24 62.47 18.19
C LYS A 1208 27.97 62.55 19.69
N ASN A 1209 26.76 62.19 20.12
CA ASN A 1209 26.32 62.32 21.51
C ASN A 1209 26.09 60.97 22.20
N ILE A 1210 26.54 59.84 21.63
CA ILE A 1210 26.36 58.49 22.23
C ILE A 1210 26.89 58.45 23.67
N THR A 1211 28.12 58.95 23.90
CA THR A 1211 28.71 58.95 25.25
C THR A 1211 27.87 59.76 26.25
N GLU A 1212 27.34 60.90 25.82
CA GLU A 1212 26.48 61.72 26.67
C GLU A 1212 25.12 61.06 26.93
N LEU A 1213 24.58 60.32 25.95
CA LEU A 1213 23.35 59.54 26.08
C LEU A 1213 23.50 58.33 27.01
N GLU A 1214 24.63 57.65 26.98
CA GLU A 1214 24.95 56.56 27.91
C GLU A 1214 25.06 57.06 29.36
N MET A 1215 25.57 58.27 29.58
CA MET A 1215 25.64 58.88 30.91
C MET A 1215 24.26 59.17 31.51
N VAL A 1216 23.22 59.25 30.68
CA VAL A 1216 21.82 59.46 31.08
C VAL A 1216 20.93 58.28 30.69
N GLU A 1217 21.50 57.08 30.55
CA GLU A 1217 20.76 55.88 30.14
C GLU A 1217 19.60 55.53 31.11
N ASP A 1218 19.75 55.90 32.38
CA ASP A 1218 18.71 55.78 33.41
C ASP A 1218 17.42 56.54 33.05
N LYS A 1219 17.52 57.68 32.34
CA LYS A 1219 16.35 58.42 31.82
C LYS A 1219 15.55 57.64 30.77
N PHE A 1220 16.13 56.59 30.20
CA PHE A 1220 15.46 55.68 29.26
C PHE A 1220 14.90 54.43 29.96
N ASN A 1221 15.21 54.22 31.25
CA ASN A 1221 14.74 53.10 32.07
C ASN A 1221 13.60 53.54 33.00
N ILE A 1222 12.37 53.59 32.47
CA ILE A 1222 11.16 53.69 33.29
C ILE A 1222 10.29 52.45 33.07
N LYS A 1223 10.01 51.76 34.19
CA LYS A 1223 9.04 50.66 34.33
C LYS A 1223 7.64 51.13 33.92
N HIS A 1224 7.27 50.99 32.65
CA HIS A 1224 5.89 50.76 32.16
C HIS A 1224 5.96 50.39 30.66
N ILE A 1225 6.46 49.20 30.36
CA ILE A 1225 6.20 48.52 29.08
C ILE A 1225 5.57 47.17 29.43
N ASP A 1226 4.38 47.22 29.99
CA ASP A 1226 3.49 46.06 30.04
C ASP A 1226 2.04 46.55 29.93
N LYS A 1227 1.70 46.88 28.69
CA LYS A 1227 0.37 46.86 28.06
C LYS A 1227 0.62 47.13 26.58
N GLN A 1228 0.63 46.06 25.79
CA GLN A 1228 0.64 46.11 24.32
C GLN A 1228 -0.56 46.94 23.79
N PRO A 1229 -0.45 47.48 22.56
CA PRO A 1229 -0.52 46.65 21.36
C PRO A 1229 0.83 46.46 20.66
N LYS A 1230 1.20 45.21 20.37
CA LYS A 1230 2.04 44.90 19.20
C LYS A 1230 1.15 45.01 17.96
N THR A 1231 0.81 46.23 17.58
CA THR A 1231 0.14 46.56 16.32
C THR A 1231 0.27 48.05 16.13
N TYR A 1232 1.11 48.48 15.19
CA TYR A 1232 1.01 49.84 14.67
C TYR A 1232 -0.13 49.80 13.65
N THR A 1233 -1.34 50.11 14.11
CA THR A 1233 -2.47 50.33 13.20
C THR A 1233 -2.18 51.59 12.39
N ILE A 1234 -2.13 51.47 11.07
CA ILE A 1234 -2.21 52.63 10.18
C ILE A 1234 -3.58 53.24 10.45
N MET A 1235 -3.63 54.46 11.02
CA MET A 1235 -4.85 55.24 10.91
C MET A 1235 -4.98 55.62 9.45
N GLU A 1236 -5.88 54.94 8.73
CA GLU A 1236 -6.44 55.50 7.52
C GLU A 1236 -7.14 56.82 7.86
N GLU A 1237 -7.00 57.80 6.97
CA GLU A 1237 -7.59 59.13 7.10
C GLU A 1237 -9.12 59.06 7.21
N GLU A 1238 -9.65 59.02 8.43
CA GLU A 1238 -11.03 59.44 8.73
C GLU A 1238 -11.01 60.67 9.64
N ALA A 1239 -10.43 61.78 9.16
CA ALA A 1239 -10.56 63.07 9.83
C ALA A 1239 -10.29 64.27 8.90
N ASP A 1240 -10.87 64.34 7.71
CA ASP A 1240 -10.89 65.61 6.95
C ASP A 1240 -12.11 65.84 6.05
N THR A 1241 -13.26 65.27 6.40
CA THR A 1241 -14.55 65.54 5.72
C THR A 1241 -15.67 66.03 6.63
N ARG A 1242 -15.43 66.14 7.96
CA ARG A 1242 -16.40 66.76 8.89
C ARG A 1242 -16.06 68.18 9.35
N MET A 1243 -14.84 68.67 9.16
CA MET A 1243 -14.46 70.05 9.54
C MET A 1243 -14.56 71.10 8.42
N VAL A 1244 -14.93 70.72 7.20
CA VAL A 1244 -15.22 71.65 6.09
C VAL A 1244 -16.74 71.89 5.92
N ALA A 1245 -17.58 71.03 6.49
CA ALA A 1245 -19.05 71.19 6.48
C ALA A 1245 -19.59 72.00 7.67
N GLU A 1246 -18.88 72.08 8.80
CA GLU A 1246 -19.31 72.83 10.00
C GLU A 1246 -18.78 74.28 10.07
N ARG A 1247 -17.85 74.69 9.19
CA ARG A 1247 -17.42 76.10 9.08
C ARG A 1247 -18.15 76.90 8.00
N ALA A 1248 -19.01 76.27 7.21
CA ALA A 1248 -19.84 76.94 6.20
C ALA A 1248 -21.22 77.38 6.72
N SER A 1249 -21.62 76.98 7.94
CA SER A 1249 -22.93 77.31 8.53
C SER A 1249 -22.92 78.48 9.53
N GLU A 1250 -21.75 79.02 9.92
CA GLU A 1250 -21.65 80.15 10.86
C GLU A 1250 -21.56 81.55 10.19
N TYR A 1251 -21.51 81.65 8.85
CA TYR A 1251 -21.47 82.95 8.15
C TYR A 1251 -22.74 83.31 7.34
N SER A 1252 -23.89 82.70 7.67
CA SER A 1252 -25.19 83.00 7.03
C SER A 1252 -26.28 83.42 8.03
N SER A 1253 -25.96 84.27 9.01
CA SER A 1253 -26.98 85.13 9.66
C SER A 1253 -26.39 86.38 10.34
N LYS A 1254 -26.03 87.37 9.54
CA LYS A 1254 -26.18 88.81 9.86
C LYS A 1254 -26.06 89.60 8.56
N GLY A 1255 -27.22 89.85 7.97
CA GLY A 1255 -27.36 90.62 6.74
C GLY A 1255 -27.44 92.13 6.95
N SER A 1256 -27.75 92.79 5.83
CA SER A 1256 -28.36 94.12 5.71
C SER A 1256 -27.58 95.32 6.26
N ASN A 1257 -26.74 95.92 5.42
CA ASN A 1257 -26.96 97.24 4.81
C ASN A 1257 -25.78 97.64 3.93
#